data_AF-A0A524GXC7-F1
#
_entry.id   AF-A0A524GXC7-F1
#
_cell.length_a   1.000
_cell.length_b   1.000
_cell.length_c   1.000
_cell.angle_alpha   90.00
_cell.angle_beta   90.00
_cell.angle_gamma   90.00
#
_symmetry.space_group_name_H-M   'P 1'
#
loop_
_entity.id
_entity.type
_entity.pdbx_description
1 polymer ?
#
loop_
_entity_poly.entity_id
_entity_poly.type
_entity_poly.pdbx_seq_one_letter_code
_entity_poly.pdbx_strand_id
1 'polypeptide(L)'
;MAFVISNGEDVFRKATSWNADPSKAPKLHIEYAVNVVEVRVSASTDDVHQSSLTNTVTNGSDVILSYGSCTYSGFRFQNVNIPQGAVINSACLKFVAKADYAASTGYMRLMGEKRINPPTFSLVATNADSVYKRYMTSSLRGSYVQWANTAAWTAGTEYISADIKNIIQEQVGQAGWETSNKSLAMWFYYSTGVSSQQRKVWSFDGDPTKAALLHIEYGQSPVGASTDPPVISLSNTELGRSTFEGSTAASQHFSLMNSGATALNYTRTITYNKGSNWITLGPSDESGSLGPGEEQNFSVNFDTTGLIAGTYDAIIKFTDANAANSPQEVKVSLAVMPQGSIQCGDIPLYTQNIASPAVMILLDLSGSMTWEIDLIPQNYDFTNSTTPNIGSVVQEIVNRNGWVSGNAITFIIDKVSGTGYRVPRMYDNYSPSAALLHVEYDDGSGSKIIETKVKSGTDDAASISAGFSTNWAASSNKLAASAIAFRFQNLTIPKNATISNAYIRFVPYQTLSDPITVKVSAHASDNSPTFPSMGGALELTTTTRPRTSAGATWDVPPWTAVTIERKIDVAKTVIGELVKDTGISWGFGSWANDSTDHYTYLIDYTKIHAGCNAHTAEHQTKLQAAVAGLNTYSSTPYAPSMDGGRKYFNKEKAEWDPILNAEAGIKFQDASCQPKFLIEVSDGMGNVPSTSDVGLYNEAYATWYKNLVADKANALADTGVSAIGVGFGIPEGEEEQIFTLAEVANTRGKADTSDSLYAMHQEDATGKGLPYLATNKDELMNVFRTIMNSVKGAVFFGSAPAATTSTDLGDMVVLASFNAGNWTGDIEAITKDTTTGKWSTSLWKASENTPLNRSVWTVDSGNNLITYTDSTLAGDNYLCKKIGDIVHSTPVVVGAPPYFYAFDSYASFKRNLSVASPRAKMAYVGSNDGLLHAFSLETGQERWAFLPKSLQAKLNEAGNGASYDPCSTSYCHRYLL
;
A
#
# COMPACT_ATOMS: atom_id res chain seq x y z
N MET A 1 -9.74 15.01 19.83
CA MET A 1 -9.13 13.83 20.48
C MET A 1 -8.80 14.21 21.91
N ALA A 2 -9.35 13.51 22.91
CA ALA A 2 -8.95 13.63 24.31
C ALA A 2 -8.13 12.39 24.67
N PHE A 3 -6.99 12.57 25.32
CA PHE A 3 -6.16 11.47 25.80
C PHE A 3 -6.34 11.32 27.31
N VAL A 4 -6.58 10.09 27.76
CA VAL A 4 -6.43 9.69 29.16
C VAL A 4 -5.09 8.97 29.26
N ILE A 5 -4.15 9.53 30.02
CA ILE A 5 -2.91 8.85 30.39
C ILE A 5 -3.10 8.43 31.84
N SER A 6 -3.23 7.12 32.08
CA SER A 6 -3.34 6.56 33.43
C SER A 6 -1.97 6.58 34.10
N ASN A 7 -1.59 7.72 34.67
CA ASN A 7 -0.50 7.80 35.65
C ASN A 7 -0.89 8.82 36.74
N GLY A 8 -1.87 8.47 37.57
CA GLY A 8 -2.03 8.95 38.96
C GLY A 8 -2.26 10.44 39.24
N GLU A 9 -2.02 11.36 38.33
CA GLU A 9 -2.26 12.79 38.50
C GLU A 9 -2.89 13.40 37.23
N ASP A 10 -4.14 13.81 37.34
CA ASP A 10 -4.91 14.44 36.27
C ASP A 10 -4.37 15.84 35.96
N VAL A 11 -3.60 15.97 34.88
CA VAL A 11 -3.30 17.28 34.27
C VAL A 11 -3.96 17.35 32.90
N PHE A 12 -5.13 18.00 32.83
CA PHE A 12 -5.78 18.33 31.57
C PHE A 12 -4.98 19.41 30.81
N ARG A 13 -4.48 19.11 29.61
CA ARG A 13 -4.02 20.13 28.66
C ARG A 13 -4.88 20.08 27.40
N LYS A 14 -5.48 21.22 27.05
CA LYS A 14 -6.21 21.41 25.79
C LYS A 14 -5.21 21.53 24.63
N ALA A 15 -5.43 20.80 23.55
CA ALA A 15 -4.78 21.00 22.26
C ALA A 15 -5.81 21.54 21.25
N THR A 16 -5.44 22.56 20.51
CA THR A 16 -6.22 23.13 19.39
C THR A 16 -5.49 22.77 18.10
N SER A 17 -6.17 22.17 17.11
CA SER A 17 -5.52 21.91 15.82
C SER A 17 -5.40 23.20 15.01
N TRP A 18 -4.26 23.38 14.32
CA TRP A 18 -3.98 24.56 13.49
C TRP A 18 -3.62 24.08 12.08
N ASN A 19 -4.49 24.30 11.10
CA ASN A 19 -4.40 23.70 9.75
C ASN A 19 -3.46 24.44 8.77
N ALA A 20 -2.47 25.20 9.23
CA ALA A 20 -1.69 26.09 8.35
C ALA A 20 -0.15 25.91 8.39
N ASP A 21 0.40 25.08 9.27
CA ASP A 21 1.85 24.86 9.39
C ASP A 21 2.18 23.38 9.69
N PRO A 22 2.66 22.60 8.69
CA PRO A 22 3.00 21.18 8.87
C PRO A 22 4.08 20.92 9.93
N SER A 23 4.91 21.93 10.25
CA SER A 23 5.96 21.82 11.26
C SER A 23 5.43 21.90 12.69
N LYS A 24 4.20 22.41 12.88
CA LYS A 24 3.55 22.63 14.18
C LYS A 24 2.28 21.79 14.38
N ALA A 25 1.90 20.98 13.40
CA ALA A 25 0.89 19.95 13.59
C ALA A 25 1.34 19.00 14.73
N PRO A 26 0.45 18.57 15.64
CA PRO A 26 0.81 17.55 16.63
C PRO A 26 1.23 16.28 15.88
N LYS A 27 2.53 15.99 15.90
CA LYS A 27 3.08 14.75 15.36
C LYS A 27 2.83 13.65 16.39
N LEU A 28 2.08 12.62 16.00
CA LEU A 28 1.99 11.40 16.76
C LEU A 28 3.35 10.68 16.65
N HIS A 29 4.19 10.84 17.66
CA HIS A 29 5.39 10.05 17.81
C HIS A 29 4.98 8.76 18.54
N ILE A 30 4.86 7.65 17.80
CA ILE A 30 4.76 6.32 18.40
C ILE A 30 6.19 5.78 18.47
N GLU A 31 6.82 5.85 19.62
CA GLU A 31 8.06 5.11 19.88
C GLU A 31 7.68 3.63 20.11
N TYR A 32 7.96 2.76 19.13
CA TYR A 32 8.04 1.33 19.42
C TYR A 32 9.40 1.07 20.05
N ALA A 33 9.44 0.80 21.35
CA ALA A 33 10.63 0.24 21.98
C ALA A 33 10.87 -1.18 21.43
N VAL A 34 11.76 -1.30 20.43
CA VAL A 34 12.28 -2.59 19.98
C VAL A 34 13.30 -3.05 21.03
N ASN A 35 13.00 -4.13 21.75
CA ASN A 35 13.97 -4.73 22.66
C ASN A 35 14.92 -5.60 21.83
N VAL A 36 16.22 -5.53 22.13
CA VAL A 36 17.25 -6.32 21.44
C VAL A 36 17.93 -7.24 22.44
N VAL A 37 18.08 -8.51 22.09
CA VAL A 37 18.86 -9.51 22.82
C VAL A 37 19.95 -10.04 21.89
N GLU A 38 21.20 -9.86 22.31
CA GLU A 38 22.37 -10.45 21.67
C GLU A 38 23.03 -11.44 22.62
N VAL A 39 23.13 -12.71 22.20
CA VAL A 39 23.67 -13.79 23.02
C VAL A 39 24.75 -14.53 22.24
N ARG A 40 25.97 -14.53 22.77
CA ARG A 40 27.09 -15.24 22.17
C ARG A 40 27.22 -16.64 22.77
N VAL A 41 27.72 -17.58 21.97
CA VAL A 41 28.23 -18.86 22.51
C VAL A 41 29.28 -18.54 23.57
N SER A 42 29.16 -19.15 24.75
CA SER A 42 29.92 -18.77 25.94
C SER A 42 30.69 -19.91 26.60
N ALA A 43 30.67 -21.12 26.03
CA ALA A 43 31.41 -22.27 26.55
C ALA A 43 31.84 -23.23 25.43
N SER A 44 32.96 -23.93 25.63
CA SER A 44 33.53 -24.93 24.71
C SER A 44 32.61 -26.13 24.41
N THR A 45 31.57 -26.33 25.20
CA THR A 45 30.60 -27.43 25.03
C THR A 45 29.32 -26.96 24.33
N ASP A 46 29.25 -25.70 23.94
CA ASP A 46 28.08 -25.08 23.33
C ASP A 46 28.20 -24.94 21.81
N ASP A 47 29.36 -25.22 21.23
CA ASP A 47 29.52 -25.25 19.79
C ASP A 47 30.35 -26.45 19.32
N VAL A 48 29.73 -27.27 18.46
CA VAL A 48 30.33 -28.51 18.00
C VAL A 48 29.99 -28.74 16.54
N HIS A 49 30.82 -29.53 15.87
CA HIS A 49 30.42 -30.20 14.63
C HIS A 49 30.73 -31.69 14.71
N GLN A 50 29.92 -32.51 14.06
CA GLN A 50 30.09 -33.95 13.96
C GLN A 50 30.04 -34.40 12.52
N SER A 51 31.01 -35.21 12.12
CA SER A 51 30.95 -35.93 10.85
C SER A 51 30.26 -37.28 11.07
N SER A 52 29.19 -37.57 10.33
CA SER A 52 28.53 -38.88 10.32
C SER A 52 29.34 -39.95 9.58
N LEU A 53 30.40 -39.56 8.83
CA LEU A 53 31.30 -40.49 8.15
C LEU A 53 32.38 -41.04 9.08
N THR A 54 33.04 -40.16 9.85
CA THR A 54 34.09 -40.56 10.81
C THR A 54 33.55 -40.77 12.23
N ASN A 55 32.26 -40.49 12.44
CA ASN A 55 31.59 -40.50 13.74
C ASN A 55 32.37 -39.75 14.84
N THR A 56 33.03 -38.66 14.45
CA THR A 56 33.86 -37.84 15.34
C THR A 56 33.11 -36.54 15.66
N VAL A 57 33.02 -36.19 16.94
CA VAL A 57 32.49 -34.90 17.41
C VAL A 57 33.67 -34.01 17.80
N THR A 58 33.68 -32.78 17.30
CA THR A 58 34.79 -31.85 17.45
C THR A 58 34.29 -30.50 17.96
N ASN A 59 34.95 -29.97 19.00
CA ASN A 59 34.83 -28.60 19.52
C ASN A 59 36.19 -27.87 19.43
N GLY A 60 36.84 -27.99 18.28
CA GLY A 60 38.18 -27.42 18.03
C GLY A 60 38.11 -25.92 17.78
N SER A 61 39.13 -25.36 17.13
CA SER A 61 39.21 -23.90 16.84
C SER A 61 38.22 -23.38 15.80
N ASP A 62 37.41 -24.26 15.21
CA ASP A 62 36.44 -23.97 14.16
C ASP A 62 35.21 -24.88 14.24
N VAL A 63 34.07 -24.35 13.79
CA VAL A 63 32.84 -25.13 13.55
C VAL A 63 32.59 -25.20 12.05
N ILE A 64 32.31 -26.40 11.55
CA ILE A 64 32.09 -26.66 10.12
C ILE A 64 30.59 -26.67 9.83
N LEU A 65 30.03 -25.55 9.36
CA LEU A 65 28.59 -25.43 9.15
C LEU A 65 28.07 -26.34 8.03
N SER A 66 28.88 -26.57 6.99
CA SER A 66 28.56 -27.45 5.87
C SER A 66 29.81 -28.24 5.47
N TYR A 67 29.68 -29.53 5.16
CA TYR A 67 30.68 -30.33 4.44
C TYR A 67 30.00 -31.62 3.96
N GLY A 68 29.47 -31.58 2.73
CA GLY A 68 28.63 -32.66 2.18
C GLY A 68 27.37 -32.93 3.01
N SER A 69 26.66 -34.03 2.74
CA SER A 69 25.49 -34.49 3.49
C SER A 69 25.82 -35.14 4.85
N CYS A 70 27.09 -35.07 5.27
CA CYS A 70 27.62 -35.89 6.36
C CYS A 70 28.14 -35.07 7.54
N THR A 71 27.85 -33.77 7.62
CA THR A 71 28.31 -32.91 8.72
C THR A 71 27.14 -32.21 9.38
N TYR A 72 27.13 -32.25 10.71
CA TYR A 72 26.09 -31.70 11.58
C TYR A 72 26.75 -30.73 12.53
N SER A 73 26.32 -29.48 12.52
CA SER A 73 26.84 -28.46 13.42
C SER A 73 25.79 -28.01 14.40
N GLY A 74 26.20 -27.69 15.62
CA GLY A 74 25.31 -27.31 16.72
C GLY A 74 25.86 -26.10 17.45
N PHE A 75 24.98 -25.16 17.76
CA PHE A 75 25.26 -23.99 18.59
C PHE A 75 24.23 -23.90 19.71
N ARG A 76 24.69 -23.69 20.93
CA ARG A 76 23.88 -23.50 22.12
C ARG A 76 24.14 -22.12 22.70
N PHE A 77 23.06 -21.39 22.97
CA PHE A 77 23.07 -20.04 23.50
C PHE A 77 22.48 -20.09 24.91
N GLN A 78 23.19 -19.53 25.89
CA GLN A 78 22.78 -19.49 27.30
C GLN A 78 22.29 -18.09 27.67
N ASN A 79 21.41 -17.99 28.67
CA ASN A 79 20.87 -16.72 29.16
C ASN A 79 20.12 -15.92 28.08
N VAL A 80 19.33 -16.61 27.25
CA VAL A 80 18.47 -15.96 26.25
C VAL A 80 17.26 -15.33 26.96
N ASN A 81 17.48 -14.13 27.51
CA ASN A 81 16.53 -13.41 28.37
C ASN A 81 15.42 -12.73 27.57
N ILE A 82 14.55 -13.55 26.99
CA ILE A 82 13.34 -13.11 26.30
C ILE A 82 12.12 -13.57 27.11
N PRO A 83 11.11 -12.71 27.38
CA PRO A 83 9.87 -13.11 28.03
C PRO A 83 9.14 -14.21 27.25
N GLN A 84 8.43 -15.15 27.92
CA GLN A 84 7.64 -16.14 27.18
C GLN A 84 6.55 -15.42 26.36
N GLY A 85 6.32 -15.91 25.15
CA GLY A 85 5.32 -15.34 24.24
C GLY A 85 5.66 -13.96 23.68
N ALA A 86 6.88 -13.45 23.88
CA ALA A 86 7.30 -12.21 23.22
C ALA A 86 7.16 -12.32 21.69
N VAL A 87 6.67 -11.25 21.07
CA VAL A 87 6.56 -11.17 19.61
C VAL A 87 7.94 -10.89 19.02
N ILE A 88 8.45 -11.84 18.25
CA ILE A 88 9.75 -11.73 17.60
C ILE A 88 9.58 -10.98 16.28
N ASN A 89 10.17 -9.78 16.21
CA ASN A 89 10.12 -8.93 15.03
C ASN A 89 11.13 -9.42 13.98
N SER A 90 12.34 -9.78 14.43
CA SER A 90 13.41 -10.33 13.59
C SER A 90 14.37 -11.17 14.43
N ALA A 91 14.98 -12.20 13.85
CA ALA A 91 16.08 -12.91 14.49
C ALA A 91 17.08 -13.47 13.48
N CYS A 92 18.38 -13.44 13.80
CA CYS A 92 19.43 -13.97 12.94
C CYS A 92 20.64 -14.48 13.74
N LEU A 93 21.46 -15.31 13.11
CA LEU A 93 22.77 -15.71 13.62
C LEU A 93 23.87 -14.97 12.85
N LYS A 94 24.79 -14.34 13.58
CA LYS A 94 25.98 -13.70 13.05
C LYS A 94 27.19 -14.62 13.25
N PHE A 95 27.93 -14.85 12.17
CA PHE A 95 29.07 -15.76 12.11
C PHE A 95 30.30 -15.04 11.59
N VAL A 96 31.42 -15.12 12.30
CA VAL A 96 32.71 -14.66 11.75
C VAL A 96 33.36 -15.81 10.98
N ALA A 97 33.67 -15.59 9.70
CA ALA A 97 34.33 -16.58 8.86
C ALA A 97 35.77 -16.84 9.32
N LYS A 98 36.15 -18.12 9.41
CA LYS A 98 37.50 -18.54 9.81
C LYS A 98 38.47 -18.64 8.63
N ALA A 99 37.93 -18.85 7.43
CA ALA A 99 38.70 -19.04 6.19
C ALA A 99 37.91 -18.51 4.99
N ASP A 100 38.63 -18.23 3.90
CA ASP A 100 38.04 -17.81 2.64
C ASP A 100 37.32 -18.97 1.96
N TYR A 101 36.14 -18.72 1.39
CA TYR A 101 35.38 -19.68 0.61
C TYR A 101 34.69 -19.02 -0.59
N ALA A 102 34.66 -19.69 -1.73
CA ALA A 102 33.95 -19.19 -2.91
C ALA A 102 32.42 -19.23 -2.74
N ALA A 103 31.71 -18.42 -3.53
CA ALA A 103 30.24 -18.42 -3.59
C ALA A 103 29.69 -19.78 -4.04
N SER A 104 28.51 -20.14 -3.55
CA SER A 104 27.93 -21.48 -3.78
C SER A 104 26.44 -21.46 -4.03
N THR A 105 26.01 -22.25 -5.02
CA THR A 105 24.59 -22.48 -5.34
C THR A 105 24.10 -23.73 -4.60
N GLY A 106 23.71 -23.57 -3.34
CA GLY A 106 23.22 -24.64 -2.46
C GLY A 106 22.48 -24.03 -1.27
N TYR A 107 21.89 -24.86 -0.42
CA TYR A 107 21.23 -24.38 0.79
C TYR A 107 21.54 -25.22 2.03
N MET A 108 21.53 -24.55 3.17
CA MET A 108 21.66 -25.15 4.50
C MET A 108 20.33 -25.02 5.24
N ARG A 109 19.95 -26.02 6.02
CA ARG A 109 18.79 -25.95 6.91
C ARG A 109 19.25 -25.56 8.29
N LEU A 110 18.66 -24.49 8.82
CA LEU A 110 18.81 -24.03 10.18
C LEU A 110 17.57 -24.49 10.95
N MET A 111 17.76 -25.18 12.07
CA MET A 111 16.66 -25.77 12.83
C MET A 111 16.85 -25.52 14.32
N GLY A 112 15.77 -25.20 15.02
CA GLY A 112 15.76 -25.12 16.48
C GLY A 112 15.52 -26.48 17.13
N GLU A 113 16.12 -26.68 18.30
CA GLU A 113 15.86 -27.83 19.17
C GLU A 113 14.65 -27.55 20.07
N LYS A 114 13.67 -28.46 20.12
CA LYS A 114 12.42 -28.30 20.92
C LYS A 114 12.57 -28.37 22.45
N ARG A 115 13.76 -28.65 23.00
CA ARG A 115 13.93 -28.71 24.47
C ARG A 115 14.05 -27.28 25.02
N ILE A 116 13.21 -26.94 26.00
CA ILE A 116 13.18 -25.61 26.67
C ILE A 116 14.49 -25.28 27.41
N ASN A 117 15.36 -26.26 27.63
CA ASN A 117 16.73 -26.07 28.09
C ASN A 117 17.61 -27.22 27.62
N PRO A 118 18.17 -27.15 26.41
CA PRO A 118 18.96 -28.23 25.87
C PRO A 118 20.25 -28.40 26.70
N PRO A 119 20.66 -29.64 27.03
CA PRO A 119 21.93 -29.89 27.70
C PRO A 119 23.11 -29.50 26.80
N THR A 120 24.31 -29.42 27.36
CA THR A 120 25.57 -29.22 26.60
C THR A 120 25.81 -30.34 25.59
N PHE A 121 26.46 -30.05 24.46
CA PHE A 121 26.75 -31.09 23.47
C PHE A 121 27.77 -32.11 24.00
N SER A 122 27.49 -33.40 23.77
CA SER A 122 28.41 -34.48 24.13
C SER A 122 29.46 -34.69 23.04
N LEU A 123 30.74 -34.73 23.42
CA LEU A 123 31.86 -35.12 22.54
C LEU A 123 31.91 -36.63 22.26
N VAL A 124 31.13 -37.43 23.00
CA VAL A 124 30.96 -38.86 22.72
C VAL A 124 29.88 -39.03 21.65
N ALA A 125 30.27 -39.43 20.45
CA ALA A 125 29.40 -39.50 19.27
C ALA A 125 28.16 -40.41 19.41
N THR A 126 28.28 -41.47 20.23
CA THR A 126 27.19 -42.44 20.51
C THR A 126 26.21 -41.96 21.58
N ASN A 127 26.54 -40.92 22.33
CA ASN A 127 25.67 -40.35 23.36
C ASN A 127 24.43 -39.72 22.73
N ALA A 128 23.28 -39.81 23.42
CA ALA A 128 22.02 -39.22 22.98
C ALA A 128 22.10 -37.70 22.74
N ASP A 129 22.99 -37.01 23.46
CA ASP A 129 23.20 -35.57 23.40
C ASP A 129 24.33 -35.15 22.45
N SER A 130 24.85 -36.03 21.59
CA SER A 130 25.70 -35.62 20.46
C SER A 130 24.87 -34.89 19.39
N VAL A 131 25.46 -33.93 18.69
CA VAL A 131 24.75 -33.09 17.71
C VAL A 131 24.04 -33.92 16.62
N TYR A 132 24.64 -35.01 16.16
CA TYR A 132 24.02 -35.92 15.19
C TYR A 132 22.82 -36.68 15.78
N LYS A 133 22.94 -37.21 17.01
CA LYS A 133 21.85 -37.98 17.64
C LYS A 133 20.65 -37.09 17.99
N ARG A 134 20.90 -35.85 18.41
CA ARG A 134 19.86 -34.84 18.61
C ARG A 134 19.10 -34.56 17.32
N TYR A 135 19.81 -34.31 16.22
CA TYR A 135 19.18 -34.11 14.90
C TYR A 135 18.34 -35.32 14.45
N MET A 136 18.85 -36.54 14.62
CA MET A 136 18.14 -37.76 14.20
C MET A 136 16.89 -38.07 15.03
N THR A 137 16.77 -37.48 16.23
CA THR A 137 15.62 -37.70 17.12
C THR A 137 14.45 -36.81 16.68
N SER A 138 13.43 -37.40 16.06
CA SER A 138 12.26 -36.67 15.50
C SER A 138 11.52 -35.82 16.53
N SER A 139 11.41 -36.27 17.78
CA SER A 139 10.74 -35.51 18.84
C SER A 139 11.47 -34.22 19.24
N LEU A 140 12.74 -34.08 18.90
CA LEU A 140 13.55 -32.90 19.22
C LEU A 140 13.60 -31.87 18.08
N ARG A 141 13.10 -32.21 16.88
CA ARG A 141 13.18 -31.36 15.68
C ARG A 141 12.08 -30.28 15.68
N GLY A 142 12.49 -29.02 15.66
CA GLY A 142 11.64 -27.84 15.43
C GLY A 142 11.47 -27.49 13.96
N SER A 143 10.81 -26.36 13.71
CA SER A 143 10.73 -25.74 12.40
C SER A 143 12.12 -25.40 11.86
N TYR A 144 12.25 -25.32 10.54
CA TYR A 144 13.51 -24.96 9.90
C TYR A 144 13.35 -23.87 8.85
N VAL A 145 14.44 -23.14 8.63
CA VAL A 145 14.60 -22.15 7.56
C VAL A 145 15.70 -22.63 6.61
N GLN A 146 15.54 -22.37 5.32
CA GLN A 146 16.58 -22.61 4.32
C GLN A 146 17.43 -21.36 4.12
N TRP A 147 18.73 -21.49 4.31
CA TRP A 147 19.71 -20.47 3.96
C TRP A 147 20.37 -20.85 2.64
N ALA A 148 19.88 -20.28 1.54
CA ALA A 148 20.28 -20.58 0.18
C ALA A 148 21.25 -19.53 -0.39
N ASN A 149 21.96 -19.89 -1.48
CA ASN A 149 22.79 -18.99 -2.29
C ASN A 149 23.84 -18.23 -1.48
N THR A 150 24.59 -18.92 -0.62
CA THR A 150 25.61 -18.27 0.20
C THR A 150 26.72 -17.68 -0.69
N ALA A 151 26.87 -16.36 -0.63
CA ALA A 151 27.95 -15.62 -1.30
C ALA A 151 29.35 -16.09 -0.89
N ALA A 152 30.38 -15.54 -1.53
CA ALA A 152 31.76 -15.80 -1.14
C ALA A 152 32.01 -15.31 0.29
N TRP A 153 32.72 -16.10 1.09
CA TRP A 153 33.14 -15.76 2.44
C TRP A 153 34.60 -15.34 2.46
N THR A 154 34.90 -14.28 3.19
CA THR A 154 36.25 -13.79 3.44
C THR A 154 36.58 -13.95 4.91
N ALA A 155 37.75 -14.52 5.21
CA ALA A 155 38.21 -14.77 6.57
C ALA A 155 38.23 -13.47 7.40
N GLY A 156 37.67 -13.53 8.60
CA GLY A 156 37.56 -12.38 9.50
C GLY A 156 36.32 -11.51 9.30
N THR A 157 35.55 -11.71 8.22
CA THR A 157 34.29 -11.00 7.97
C THR A 157 33.11 -11.68 8.66
N GLU A 158 32.17 -10.87 9.17
CA GLU A 158 30.92 -11.34 9.77
C GLU A 158 29.84 -11.55 8.69
N TYR A 159 29.12 -12.67 8.77
CA TYR A 159 28.02 -13.05 7.89
C TYR A 159 26.76 -13.33 8.69
N ILE A 160 25.63 -12.89 8.16
CA ILE A 160 24.31 -13.01 8.78
C ILE A 160 23.55 -14.17 8.12
N SER A 161 22.92 -15.02 8.93
CA SER A 161 22.06 -16.10 8.45
C SER A 161 20.77 -15.58 7.80
N ALA A 162 20.00 -16.46 7.17
CA ALA A 162 18.59 -16.18 6.88
C ALA A 162 17.81 -15.81 8.17
N ASP A 163 16.69 -15.12 8.02
CA ASP A 163 15.79 -14.77 9.13
C ASP A 163 15.24 -16.05 9.79
N ILE A 164 15.52 -16.20 11.09
CA ILE A 164 15.12 -17.34 11.91
C ILE A 164 14.00 -16.99 12.89
N LYS A 165 13.29 -15.86 12.70
CA LYS A 165 12.21 -15.42 13.60
C LYS A 165 11.20 -16.51 13.92
N ASN A 166 10.78 -17.32 12.94
CA ASN A 166 9.80 -18.38 13.17
C ASN A 166 10.35 -19.50 14.07
N ILE A 167 11.66 -19.77 14.00
CA ILE A 167 12.33 -20.74 14.87
C ILE A 167 12.39 -20.20 16.30
N ILE A 168 12.74 -18.93 16.47
CA ILE A 168 12.80 -18.29 17.80
C ILE A 168 11.40 -18.13 18.40
N GLN A 169 10.41 -17.76 17.58
CA GLN A 169 9.00 -17.63 17.98
C GLN A 169 8.45 -18.97 18.50
N GLU A 170 8.76 -20.09 17.83
CA GLU A 170 8.42 -21.44 18.29
C GLU A 170 9.06 -21.79 19.64
N GLN A 171 10.30 -21.34 19.91
CA GLN A 171 10.97 -21.61 21.19
C GLN A 171 10.45 -20.73 22.33
N VAL A 172 10.28 -19.43 22.07
CA VAL A 172 9.81 -18.45 23.05
C VAL A 172 8.32 -18.63 23.37
N GLY A 173 7.54 -19.21 22.45
CA GLY A 173 6.12 -19.54 22.66
C GLY A 173 5.86 -20.79 23.52
N GLN A 174 6.86 -21.64 23.75
CA GLN A 174 6.66 -22.89 24.48
C GLN A 174 6.34 -22.69 25.96
N ALA A 175 5.37 -23.47 26.46
CA ALA A 175 4.99 -23.52 27.86
C ALA A 175 6.18 -23.92 28.76
N GLY A 176 6.64 -23.01 29.62
CA GLY A 176 7.79 -23.23 30.51
C GLY A 176 9.04 -22.40 30.17
N TRP A 177 8.98 -21.55 29.14
CA TRP A 177 10.07 -20.62 28.78
C TRP A 177 10.31 -19.51 29.84
N GLU A 178 9.47 -19.39 30.88
CA GLU A 178 9.64 -18.42 31.98
C GLU A 178 10.73 -18.76 33.03
N THR A 179 11.46 -19.88 32.86
CA THR A 179 12.50 -20.26 33.83
C THR A 179 13.72 -19.32 33.80
N SER A 180 14.43 -19.16 34.92
CA SER A 180 15.55 -18.21 35.05
C SER A 180 16.85 -18.62 34.34
N ASN A 181 16.92 -19.86 33.84
CA ASN A 181 18.07 -20.38 33.11
C ASN A 181 17.55 -20.80 31.73
N LYS A 182 17.58 -19.89 30.75
CA LYS A 182 17.01 -20.09 29.40
C LYS A 182 18.14 -20.38 28.42
N SER A 183 18.09 -21.53 27.77
CA SER A 183 19.06 -21.88 26.73
C SER A 183 18.38 -22.41 25.49
N LEU A 184 18.98 -22.13 24.34
CA LEU A 184 18.45 -22.50 23.03
C LEU A 184 19.56 -23.17 22.24
N ALA A 185 19.24 -24.29 21.60
CA ALA A 185 20.17 -24.98 20.72
C ALA A 185 19.64 -24.97 19.29
N MET A 186 20.54 -24.74 18.35
CA MET A 186 20.27 -24.73 16.93
C MET A 186 21.23 -25.67 16.22
N TRP A 187 20.72 -26.35 15.19
CA TRP A 187 21.54 -27.26 14.39
C TRP A 187 21.48 -26.92 12.92
N PHE A 188 22.59 -27.21 12.25
CA PHE A 188 22.82 -26.96 10.84
C PHE A 188 22.99 -28.30 10.11
N TYR A 189 22.25 -28.44 9.02
CA TYR A 189 22.33 -29.62 8.14
C TYR A 189 22.25 -29.21 6.67
N TYR A 190 23.07 -29.85 5.83
CA TYR A 190 23.10 -29.63 4.39
C TYR A 190 22.22 -30.63 3.64
N SER A 191 21.39 -30.17 2.72
CA SER A 191 20.55 -31.04 1.88
C SER A 191 21.06 -31.06 0.43
N THR A 192 21.04 -32.24 -0.19
CA THR A 192 21.74 -32.64 -1.43
C THR A 192 21.48 -31.75 -2.66
N GLY A 193 22.52 -31.51 -3.48
CA GLY A 193 22.34 -30.87 -4.80
C GLY A 193 23.59 -30.59 -5.66
N VAL A 194 24.75 -30.25 -5.10
CA VAL A 194 26.04 -30.05 -5.82
C VAL A 194 27.20 -30.01 -4.79
N SER A 195 28.45 -30.13 -5.29
CA SER A 195 29.75 -30.44 -4.63
C SER A 195 30.02 -30.04 -3.17
N SER A 196 30.98 -30.76 -2.55
CA SER A 196 31.44 -30.65 -1.15
C SER A 196 31.94 -29.26 -0.76
N GLN A 197 31.05 -28.37 -0.32
CA GLN A 197 31.43 -27.01 0.05
C GLN A 197 31.39 -26.80 1.55
N GLN A 198 32.53 -26.30 2.06
CA GLN A 198 32.77 -26.08 3.47
C GLN A 198 32.52 -24.62 3.85
N ARG A 199 31.96 -24.39 5.05
CA ARG A 199 31.97 -23.08 5.71
C ARG A 199 32.51 -23.28 7.11
N LYS A 200 33.68 -22.69 7.39
CA LYS A 200 34.29 -22.70 8.72
C LYS A 200 34.04 -21.37 9.40
N VAL A 201 33.45 -21.42 10.58
CA VAL A 201 33.27 -20.28 11.47
C VAL A 201 34.18 -20.43 12.68
N TRP A 202 34.51 -19.30 13.30
CA TRP A 202 35.19 -19.33 14.59
C TRP A 202 34.31 -20.00 15.64
N SER A 203 34.89 -20.95 16.37
CA SER A 203 34.29 -21.52 17.58
C SER A 203 34.67 -20.70 18.80
N PHE A 204 34.02 -20.96 19.93
CA PHE A 204 34.41 -20.46 21.24
C PHE A 204 35.85 -20.81 21.58
N ASP A 205 36.28 -22.06 21.35
CA ASP A 205 37.66 -22.51 21.62
C ASP A 205 38.71 -21.88 20.69
N GLY A 206 38.31 -21.41 19.51
CA GLY A 206 39.20 -20.72 18.58
C GLY A 206 39.40 -19.25 18.94
N ASP A 207 38.30 -18.54 19.15
CA ASP A 207 38.28 -17.14 19.59
C ASP A 207 36.90 -16.82 20.19
N PRO A 208 36.76 -16.74 21.53
CA PRO A 208 35.49 -16.44 22.18
C PRO A 208 34.83 -15.14 21.71
N THR A 209 35.61 -14.17 21.21
CA THR A 209 35.10 -12.88 20.73
C THR A 209 34.55 -12.93 19.30
N LYS A 210 34.74 -14.06 18.61
CA LYS A 210 34.28 -14.30 17.22
C LYS A 210 33.34 -15.50 17.09
N ALA A 211 33.12 -16.22 18.19
CA ALA A 211 32.11 -17.27 18.28
C ALA A 211 30.72 -16.75 17.89
N ALA A 212 29.86 -17.65 17.40
CA ALA A 212 28.54 -17.31 16.87
C ALA A 212 27.71 -16.44 17.83
N LEU A 213 27.06 -15.41 17.30
CA LEU A 213 26.20 -14.49 18.04
C LEU A 213 24.75 -14.63 17.54
N LEU A 214 23.84 -14.91 18.46
CA LEU A 214 22.41 -14.87 18.23
C LEU A 214 21.92 -13.44 18.47
N HIS A 215 21.27 -12.85 17.47
CA HIS A 215 20.67 -11.52 17.53
C HIS A 215 19.16 -11.63 17.36
N ILE A 216 18.41 -11.06 18.31
CA ILE A 216 16.94 -11.12 18.33
C ILE A 216 16.38 -9.73 18.63
N GLU A 217 15.47 -9.27 17.79
CA GLU A 217 14.66 -8.08 18.00
C GLU A 217 13.23 -8.51 18.35
N TYR A 218 12.70 -8.02 19.47
CA TYR A 218 11.38 -8.40 19.96
C TYR A 218 10.64 -7.21 20.57
N GLY A 219 9.32 -7.18 20.39
CA GLY A 219 8.45 -6.25 21.11
C GLY A 219 8.29 -6.68 22.58
N GLN A 220 7.89 -5.76 23.46
CA GLN A 220 7.53 -6.15 24.83
C GLN A 220 6.42 -7.22 24.76
N SER A 221 6.62 -8.39 25.37
CA SER A 221 5.48 -9.17 25.88
C SER A 221 4.83 -8.33 26.99
N PRO A 222 3.50 -8.38 27.20
CA PRO A 222 2.90 -7.75 28.37
C PRO A 222 3.63 -8.26 29.62
N VAL A 223 4.45 -7.43 30.25
CA VAL A 223 5.15 -7.84 31.47
C VAL A 223 4.12 -7.93 32.58
N GLY A 224 3.85 -9.17 32.95
CA GLY A 224 2.84 -9.59 33.88
C GLY A 224 2.18 -10.80 33.26
N ALA A 225 2.24 -11.96 33.93
CA ALA A 225 1.24 -13.00 33.72
C ALA A 225 -0.11 -12.34 34.01
N SER A 226 -0.70 -11.73 32.99
CA SER A 226 -2.02 -11.19 33.09
C SER A 226 -2.92 -12.40 33.24
N THR A 227 -3.76 -12.38 34.27
CA THR A 227 -4.92 -13.25 34.34
C THR A 227 -5.93 -12.92 33.25
N ASP A 228 -5.61 -12.00 32.32
CA ASP A 228 -6.50 -11.62 31.26
C ASP A 228 -6.83 -12.83 30.38
N PRO A 229 -8.14 -13.07 30.20
CA PRO A 229 -8.62 -14.20 29.44
C PRO A 229 -8.15 -14.17 27.97
N PRO A 230 -8.12 -15.31 27.26
CA PRO A 230 -7.87 -15.32 25.82
C PRO A 230 -8.89 -14.43 25.10
N VAL A 231 -8.54 -13.89 23.94
CA VAL A 231 -9.46 -13.06 23.15
C VAL A 231 -9.53 -13.65 21.75
N ILE A 232 -10.74 -14.01 21.34
CA ILE A 232 -11.03 -14.53 20.02
C ILE A 232 -11.03 -13.37 19.03
N SER A 233 -10.05 -13.30 18.15
CA SER A 233 -10.02 -12.31 17.06
C SER A 233 -10.18 -13.01 15.72
N LEU A 234 -11.08 -12.49 14.88
CA LEU A 234 -11.33 -13.01 13.54
C LEU A 234 -10.90 -11.95 12.53
N SER A 235 -10.15 -12.32 11.50
CA SER A 235 -9.78 -11.35 10.44
C SER A 235 -10.98 -10.92 9.60
N ASN A 236 -12.00 -11.78 9.49
CA ASN A 236 -13.28 -11.50 8.86
C ASN A 236 -14.41 -12.09 9.71
N THR A 237 -15.48 -11.32 9.93
CA THR A 237 -16.69 -11.77 10.65
C THR A 237 -17.86 -12.08 9.72
N GLU A 238 -17.74 -11.78 8.43
CA GLU A 238 -18.76 -12.06 7.42
C GLU A 238 -18.09 -12.53 6.11
N LEU A 239 -18.62 -13.58 5.49
CA LEU A 239 -18.11 -14.21 4.27
C LEU A 239 -19.28 -14.51 3.32
N GLY A 240 -19.17 -14.13 2.05
CA GLY A 240 -20.23 -14.35 1.06
C GLY A 240 -19.76 -14.89 -0.30
N ARG A 241 -20.53 -15.80 -0.90
CA ARG A 241 -20.31 -16.27 -2.28
C ARG A 241 -21.59 -16.36 -3.10
N SER A 242 -21.43 -16.33 -4.42
CA SER A 242 -22.49 -16.63 -5.38
C SER A 242 -22.02 -17.67 -6.40
N THR A 243 -22.95 -18.50 -6.88
CA THR A 243 -22.74 -19.45 -7.98
C THR A 243 -24.05 -19.68 -8.74
N PHE A 244 -23.98 -20.32 -9.91
CA PHE A 244 -25.17 -20.83 -10.59
C PHE A 244 -25.50 -22.24 -10.13
N GLU A 245 -26.76 -22.66 -10.27
CA GLU A 245 -27.18 -24.05 -10.10
C GLU A 245 -26.25 -24.98 -10.91
N GLY A 246 -25.77 -26.05 -10.26
CA GLY A 246 -24.84 -27.00 -10.88
C GLY A 246 -23.39 -26.52 -11.02
N SER A 247 -23.04 -25.30 -10.59
CA SER A 247 -21.68 -24.75 -10.62
C SER A 247 -21.04 -24.66 -9.23
N THR A 248 -19.73 -24.85 -9.13
CA THR A 248 -18.97 -24.78 -7.87
C THR A 248 -18.61 -23.35 -7.49
N ALA A 249 -18.95 -22.92 -6.27
CA ALA A 249 -18.55 -21.61 -5.75
C ALA A 249 -17.09 -21.61 -5.27
N ALA A 250 -16.35 -20.52 -5.52
CA ALA A 250 -14.95 -20.39 -5.12
C ALA A 250 -14.80 -20.32 -3.58
N SER A 251 -13.79 -20.99 -3.04
CA SER A 251 -13.49 -20.98 -1.61
C SER A 251 -13.19 -19.57 -1.08
N GLN A 252 -13.35 -19.40 0.24
CA GLN A 252 -13.02 -18.19 0.98
C GLN A 252 -12.09 -18.48 2.14
N HIS A 253 -11.47 -17.44 2.70
CA HIS A 253 -10.53 -17.57 3.80
C HIS A 253 -10.79 -16.53 4.87
N PHE A 254 -10.54 -16.93 6.11
CA PHE A 254 -10.42 -16.04 7.26
C PHE A 254 -9.43 -16.66 8.24
N SER A 255 -9.03 -15.90 9.24
CA SER A 255 -8.10 -16.34 10.25
C SER A 255 -8.65 -16.07 11.63
N LEU A 256 -8.34 -17.00 12.53
CA LEU A 256 -8.65 -16.95 13.95
C LEU A 256 -7.34 -16.69 14.67
N MET A 257 -7.25 -15.58 15.39
CA MET A 257 -6.10 -15.21 16.19
C MET A 257 -6.48 -15.13 17.66
N ASN A 258 -5.58 -15.56 18.53
CA ASN A 258 -5.69 -15.26 19.95
C ASN A 258 -5.00 -13.92 20.24
N SER A 259 -5.78 -12.84 20.36
CA SER A 259 -5.25 -11.53 20.74
C SER A 259 -5.16 -11.33 22.27
N GLY A 260 -5.51 -12.34 23.05
CA GLY A 260 -5.46 -12.33 24.51
C GLY A 260 -4.13 -12.83 25.06
N ALA A 261 -4.01 -12.80 26.40
CA ALA A 261 -2.76 -13.06 27.10
C ALA A 261 -2.57 -14.53 27.56
N THR A 262 -3.63 -15.35 27.50
CA THR A 262 -3.62 -16.77 27.89
C THR A 262 -4.08 -17.65 26.73
N ALA A 263 -3.83 -18.97 26.75
CA ALA A 263 -4.10 -19.85 25.61
C ALA A 263 -5.59 -19.95 25.30
N LEU A 264 -5.95 -19.74 24.03
CA LEU A 264 -7.31 -19.87 23.49
C LEU A 264 -7.54 -21.33 23.07
N ASN A 265 -8.33 -22.07 23.85
CA ASN A 265 -8.81 -23.41 23.54
C ASN A 265 -10.21 -23.33 22.93
N TYR A 266 -10.25 -22.98 21.65
CA TYR A 266 -11.51 -22.78 20.96
C TYR A 266 -12.15 -24.13 20.56
N THR A 267 -13.46 -24.19 20.66
CA THR A 267 -14.33 -25.11 19.91
C THR A 267 -15.06 -24.32 18.83
N ARG A 268 -15.41 -24.99 17.74
CA ARG A 268 -16.18 -24.38 16.66
C ARG A 268 -17.39 -25.22 16.29
N THR A 269 -18.47 -24.55 15.91
CA THR A 269 -19.70 -25.19 15.41
C THR A 269 -20.20 -24.45 14.18
N ILE A 270 -20.80 -25.18 13.23
CA ILE A 270 -21.49 -24.59 12.08
C ILE A 270 -22.99 -24.77 12.29
N THR A 271 -23.74 -23.68 12.28
CA THR A 271 -25.21 -23.70 12.30
C THR A 271 -25.72 -23.23 10.96
N TYR A 272 -26.53 -24.04 10.28
CA TYR A 272 -27.16 -23.65 9.03
C TYR A 272 -28.55 -23.08 9.32
N ASN A 273 -28.79 -21.84 8.92
CA ASN A 273 -30.12 -21.23 9.00
C ASN A 273 -30.97 -21.60 7.76
N LYS A 274 -30.32 -21.89 6.63
CA LYS A 274 -30.95 -22.45 5.43
C LYS A 274 -30.04 -23.46 4.71
N GLY A 275 -30.64 -24.60 4.35
CA GLY A 275 -29.92 -25.77 3.80
C GLY A 275 -29.13 -26.54 4.87
N SER A 276 -28.29 -27.47 4.44
CA SER A 276 -27.39 -28.24 5.31
C SER A 276 -26.15 -28.69 4.53
N ASN A 277 -24.99 -28.80 5.20
CA ASN A 277 -23.76 -29.41 4.67
C ASN A 277 -23.17 -28.77 3.41
N TRP A 278 -23.57 -27.55 3.05
CA TRP A 278 -23.03 -26.83 1.88
C TRP A 278 -21.74 -26.05 2.16
N ILE A 279 -21.22 -26.13 3.40
CA ILE A 279 -19.91 -25.56 3.79
C ILE A 279 -19.04 -26.67 4.36
N THR A 280 -17.77 -26.71 3.94
CA THR A 280 -16.71 -27.46 4.62
C THR A 280 -15.55 -26.55 4.98
N LEU A 281 -14.94 -26.76 6.15
CA LEU A 281 -13.80 -25.96 6.62
C LEU A 281 -12.49 -26.74 6.55
N GLY A 282 -11.42 -26.07 6.14
CA GLY A 282 -10.04 -26.54 6.24
C GLY A 282 -9.23 -25.63 7.17
N PRO A 283 -8.63 -26.13 8.28
CA PRO A 283 -8.66 -27.50 8.78
C PRO A 283 -10.06 -27.95 9.23
N SER A 284 -10.29 -29.27 9.26
CA SER A 284 -11.59 -29.91 9.59
C SER A 284 -11.83 -30.10 11.08
N ASP A 285 -10.82 -29.95 11.92
CA ASP A 285 -10.94 -30.14 13.37
C ASP A 285 -11.91 -29.14 14.01
N GLU A 286 -12.83 -29.63 14.85
CA GLU A 286 -13.85 -28.82 15.53
C GLU A 286 -13.33 -28.12 16.79
N SER A 287 -12.06 -28.30 17.13
CA SER A 287 -11.41 -27.63 18.26
C SER A 287 -9.92 -27.45 17.99
N GLY A 288 -9.32 -26.46 18.64
CA GLY A 288 -7.89 -26.20 18.56
C GLY A 288 -7.41 -25.36 19.73
N SER A 289 -6.09 -25.19 19.83
CA SER A 289 -5.45 -24.37 20.85
C SER A 289 -4.52 -23.37 20.17
N LEU A 290 -4.63 -22.09 20.54
CA LEU A 290 -3.78 -21.01 20.07
C LEU A 290 -3.13 -20.33 21.27
N GLY A 291 -1.80 -20.31 21.29
CA GLY A 291 -1.03 -19.47 22.20
C GLY A 291 -1.30 -17.97 21.96
N PRO A 292 -0.95 -17.10 22.92
CA PRO A 292 -1.03 -15.65 22.73
C PRO A 292 -0.32 -15.19 21.43
N GLY A 293 -1.03 -14.44 20.59
CA GLY A 293 -0.52 -13.95 19.31
C GLY A 293 -0.46 -15.00 18.19
N GLU A 294 -0.83 -16.26 18.45
CA GLU A 294 -0.90 -17.29 17.41
C GLU A 294 -2.18 -17.17 16.58
N GLU A 295 -2.08 -17.55 15.31
CA GLU A 295 -3.12 -17.43 14.31
C GLU A 295 -3.32 -18.76 13.57
N GLN A 296 -4.59 -19.15 13.36
CA GLN A 296 -5.01 -20.28 12.54
C GLN A 296 -5.79 -19.79 11.33
N ASN A 297 -5.32 -20.12 10.13
CA ASN A 297 -6.05 -19.86 8.89
C ASN A 297 -7.11 -20.93 8.65
N PHE A 298 -8.32 -20.50 8.27
CA PHE A 298 -9.45 -21.32 7.86
C PHE A 298 -9.83 -21.05 6.41
N SER A 299 -10.04 -22.13 5.65
CA SER A 299 -10.58 -22.12 4.30
C SER A 299 -12.04 -22.60 4.35
N VAL A 300 -12.96 -21.80 3.84
CA VAL A 300 -14.39 -22.10 3.68
C VAL A 300 -14.63 -22.55 2.26
N ASN A 301 -14.88 -23.84 2.06
CA ASN A 301 -15.21 -24.42 0.76
C ASN A 301 -16.72 -24.63 0.66
N PHE A 302 -17.28 -24.38 -0.51
CA PHE A 302 -18.72 -24.44 -0.76
C PHE A 302 -19.05 -25.71 -1.56
N ASP A 303 -19.87 -26.58 -0.99
CA ASP A 303 -20.47 -27.71 -1.72
C ASP A 303 -21.85 -27.29 -2.23
N THR A 304 -21.92 -27.01 -3.52
CA THR A 304 -23.11 -26.52 -4.19
C THR A 304 -23.87 -27.64 -4.91
N THR A 305 -23.44 -28.89 -4.73
CA THR A 305 -24.02 -30.06 -5.39
C THR A 305 -25.46 -30.28 -4.92
N GLY A 306 -26.42 -30.19 -5.84
CA GLY A 306 -27.84 -30.41 -5.53
C GLY A 306 -28.54 -29.23 -4.82
N LEU A 307 -27.87 -28.09 -4.66
CA LEU A 307 -28.52 -26.86 -4.22
C LEU A 307 -29.30 -26.22 -5.38
N ILE A 308 -30.56 -25.91 -5.12
CA ILE A 308 -31.41 -25.13 -6.04
C ILE A 308 -31.22 -23.63 -5.80
N ALA A 309 -31.69 -22.81 -6.74
CA ALA A 309 -31.63 -21.36 -6.66
C ALA A 309 -32.22 -20.81 -5.35
N GLY A 310 -31.50 -19.88 -4.74
CA GLY A 310 -31.85 -19.23 -3.49
C GLY A 310 -30.63 -18.88 -2.63
N THR A 311 -30.86 -18.05 -1.63
CA THR A 311 -29.85 -17.68 -0.63
C THR A 311 -29.79 -18.74 0.46
N TYR A 312 -28.60 -19.23 0.78
CA TYR A 312 -28.29 -20.12 1.89
C TYR A 312 -27.41 -19.35 2.88
N ASP A 313 -27.64 -19.54 4.18
CA ASP A 313 -26.88 -18.86 5.21
C ASP A 313 -26.57 -19.79 6.39
N ALA A 314 -25.39 -19.58 6.96
CA ALA A 314 -24.83 -20.35 8.05
C ALA A 314 -23.97 -19.47 8.95
N ILE A 315 -23.75 -19.91 10.19
CA ILE A 315 -22.92 -19.23 11.17
C ILE A 315 -21.84 -20.21 11.63
N ILE A 316 -20.59 -19.83 11.46
CA ILE A 316 -19.44 -20.51 12.08
C ILE A 316 -19.18 -19.81 13.40
N LYS A 317 -19.43 -20.50 14.51
CA LYS A 317 -19.28 -19.97 15.85
C LYS A 317 -18.04 -20.52 16.50
N PHE A 318 -17.22 -19.65 17.07
CA PHE A 318 -16.04 -19.99 17.88
C PHE A 318 -16.31 -19.68 19.34
N THR A 319 -16.02 -20.65 20.21
CA THR A 319 -16.23 -20.56 21.65
C THR A 319 -15.01 -21.04 22.41
N ASP A 320 -14.61 -20.30 23.44
CA ASP A 320 -13.76 -20.80 24.52
C ASP A 320 -14.42 -20.38 25.84
N ALA A 321 -14.54 -21.29 26.81
CA ALA A 321 -15.14 -21.01 28.11
C ALA A 321 -14.38 -19.93 28.89
N ASN A 322 -13.09 -19.76 28.60
CA ASN A 322 -12.22 -18.81 29.28
C ASN A 322 -12.07 -17.50 28.51
N ALA A 323 -12.44 -17.40 27.22
CA ALA A 323 -12.16 -16.21 26.43
C ALA A 323 -13.08 -15.01 26.74
N ALA A 324 -12.50 -13.81 26.78
CA ALA A 324 -13.11 -12.55 27.22
C ALA A 324 -14.33 -12.12 26.41
N ASN A 325 -14.33 -12.52 25.14
CA ASN A 325 -15.31 -12.16 24.12
C ASN A 325 -15.92 -13.41 23.47
N SER A 326 -15.90 -14.56 24.15
CA SER A 326 -16.59 -15.77 23.69
C SER A 326 -18.11 -15.64 23.86
N PRO A 327 -18.92 -16.04 22.86
CA PRO A 327 -18.54 -16.52 21.53
C PRO A 327 -18.21 -15.38 20.55
N GLN A 328 -17.47 -15.72 19.48
CA GLN A 328 -17.38 -14.91 18.27
C GLN A 328 -17.88 -15.70 17.06
N GLU A 329 -18.43 -15.00 16.08
CA GLU A 329 -19.16 -15.63 14.97
C GLU A 329 -18.69 -15.08 13.62
N VAL A 330 -18.56 -15.99 12.66
CA VAL A 330 -18.40 -15.69 11.24
C VAL A 330 -19.69 -16.06 10.53
N LYS A 331 -20.39 -15.07 9.99
CA LYS A 331 -21.58 -15.33 9.16
C LYS A 331 -21.14 -15.72 7.76
N VAL A 332 -21.70 -16.78 7.21
CA VAL A 332 -21.41 -17.28 5.86
C VAL A 332 -22.69 -17.30 5.04
N SER A 333 -22.68 -16.66 3.87
CA SER A 333 -23.78 -16.70 2.90
C SER A 333 -23.33 -17.30 1.57
N LEU A 334 -24.24 -18.04 0.93
CA LEU A 334 -24.10 -18.60 -0.41
C LEU A 334 -25.37 -18.33 -1.21
N ALA A 335 -25.28 -17.53 -2.27
CA ALA A 335 -26.36 -17.31 -3.22
C ALA A 335 -26.22 -18.28 -4.40
N VAL A 336 -27.22 -19.13 -4.62
CA VAL A 336 -27.32 -19.99 -5.81
C VAL A 336 -28.30 -19.34 -6.79
N MET A 337 -27.89 -19.11 -8.03
CA MET A 337 -28.69 -18.46 -9.07
C MET A 337 -29.22 -19.50 -10.06
N PRO A 338 -30.46 -19.36 -10.58
CA PRO A 338 -31.00 -20.29 -11.57
C PRO A 338 -30.23 -20.21 -12.89
N GLN A 339 -30.14 -21.33 -13.62
CA GLN A 339 -29.48 -21.35 -14.93
C GLN A 339 -30.47 -20.98 -16.05
N GLY A 340 -30.32 -19.79 -16.63
CA GLY A 340 -31.17 -19.29 -17.73
C GLY A 340 -31.42 -17.79 -17.62
N SER A 341 -31.80 -17.16 -18.75
CA SER A 341 -31.92 -15.70 -18.95
C SER A 341 -32.54 -14.95 -17.76
N ILE A 342 -31.71 -14.14 -17.09
CA ILE A 342 -32.05 -13.32 -15.92
C ILE A 342 -32.92 -12.13 -16.35
N GLN A 343 -34.03 -11.88 -15.63
CA GLN A 343 -34.78 -10.62 -15.68
C GLN A 343 -34.61 -9.89 -14.35
N CYS A 344 -34.57 -8.54 -14.40
CA CYS A 344 -34.28 -7.68 -13.26
C CYS A 344 -35.39 -7.82 -12.19
N GLY A 345 -35.05 -8.29 -10.99
CA GLY A 345 -36.00 -8.43 -9.86
C GLY A 345 -35.73 -9.57 -8.88
N ASP A 346 -34.95 -10.59 -9.28
CA ASP A 346 -34.76 -11.81 -8.46
C ASP A 346 -33.46 -11.82 -7.62
N ILE A 347 -33.01 -10.67 -7.11
CA ILE A 347 -31.80 -10.58 -6.26
C ILE A 347 -32.20 -10.29 -4.80
N PRO A 348 -32.27 -11.29 -3.90
CA PRO A 348 -32.33 -11.03 -2.47
C PRO A 348 -30.95 -10.66 -1.92
N LEU A 349 -30.97 -9.57 -1.15
CA LEU A 349 -29.89 -8.87 -0.45
C LEU A 349 -28.70 -9.70 0.08
N TYR A 350 -27.55 -9.00 0.06
CA TYR A 350 -26.24 -9.28 0.68
C TYR A 350 -25.15 -9.91 -0.18
N THR A 351 -25.10 -9.59 -1.46
CA THR A 351 -23.87 -9.74 -2.25
C THR A 351 -23.58 -8.45 -3.00
N GLN A 352 -22.29 -8.13 -3.16
CA GLN A 352 -21.77 -7.26 -4.21
C GLN A 352 -22.75 -7.09 -5.37
N ASN A 353 -23.29 -5.88 -5.55
CA ASN A 353 -23.78 -5.32 -6.81
C ASN A 353 -24.80 -4.24 -6.52
N ILE A 354 -24.32 -3.00 -6.41
CA ILE A 354 -25.07 -1.88 -6.99
C ILE A 354 -24.24 -1.13 -8.01
N ALA A 355 -22.90 -1.27 -8.01
CA ALA A 355 -22.12 -1.02 -9.21
C ALA A 355 -20.76 -1.73 -9.20
N SER A 356 -20.50 -2.62 -10.16
CA SER A 356 -19.12 -2.97 -10.49
C SER A 356 -18.54 -1.81 -11.30
N PRO A 357 -17.58 -1.02 -10.80
CA PRO A 357 -17.09 0.14 -11.54
C PRO A 357 -16.49 -0.32 -12.88
N ALA A 358 -16.81 0.41 -13.95
CA ALA A 358 -16.19 0.22 -15.25
C ALA A 358 -14.87 1.00 -15.27
N VAL A 359 -13.75 0.28 -15.24
CA VAL A 359 -12.41 0.88 -15.20
C VAL A 359 -11.71 0.58 -16.51
N MET A 360 -11.56 1.59 -17.37
CA MET A 360 -10.77 1.50 -18.60
C MET A 360 -9.35 1.97 -18.32
N ILE A 361 -8.35 1.13 -18.57
CA ILE A 361 -6.95 1.55 -18.63
C ILE A 361 -6.61 1.83 -20.08
N LEU A 362 -6.13 3.04 -20.35
CA LEU A 362 -5.49 3.37 -21.60
C LEU A 362 -3.98 3.55 -21.32
N LEU A 363 -3.16 2.82 -22.08
CA LEU A 363 -1.70 2.80 -21.93
C LEU A 363 -1.01 3.48 -23.12
N ASP A 364 -0.05 4.34 -22.81
CA ASP A 364 0.88 4.92 -23.75
C ASP A 364 1.76 3.86 -24.40
N LEU A 365 1.84 3.86 -25.72
CA LEU A 365 2.75 3.03 -26.51
C LEU A 365 3.73 3.87 -27.31
N SER A 366 3.94 5.13 -26.95
CA SER A 366 4.86 6.01 -27.66
C SER A 366 6.32 5.57 -27.52
N GLY A 367 7.19 6.17 -28.33
CA GLY A 367 8.60 5.78 -28.45
C GLY A 367 9.36 5.90 -27.14
N SER A 368 8.94 6.81 -26.25
CA SER A 368 9.49 6.96 -24.90
C SER A 368 9.28 5.71 -24.05
N MET A 369 8.24 4.92 -24.30
CA MET A 369 7.97 3.66 -23.58
C MET A 369 9.01 2.56 -23.88
N THR A 370 9.84 2.74 -24.92
CA THR A 370 11.00 1.87 -25.19
C THR A 370 12.20 2.16 -24.31
N TRP A 371 12.21 3.31 -23.63
CA TRP A 371 13.35 3.75 -22.85
C TRP A 371 13.60 2.80 -21.68
N GLU A 372 14.89 2.67 -21.36
CA GLU A 372 15.35 1.86 -20.26
C GLU A 372 14.92 2.45 -18.92
N ILE A 373 14.58 1.58 -17.99
CA ILE A 373 14.29 1.90 -16.60
C ILE A 373 15.21 1.05 -15.72
N ASP A 374 15.79 1.68 -14.70
CA ASP A 374 16.61 0.96 -13.74
C ASP A 374 15.73 0.40 -12.62
N LEU A 375 15.75 -0.92 -12.48
CA LEU A 375 15.19 -1.61 -11.33
C LEU A 375 16.22 -1.62 -10.21
N ILE A 376 16.15 -0.60 -9.37
CA ILE A 376 16.95 -0.46 -8.16
C ILE A 376 16.13 -0.97 -6.98
N PRO A 377 16.47 -2.12 -6.38
CA PRO A 377 15.82 -2.56 -5.14
C PRO A 377 15.94 -1.49 -4.04
N GLN A 378 14.93 -1.38 -3.17
CA GLN A 378 14.98 -0.42 -2.05
C GLN A 378 16.22 -0.58 -1.17
N ASN A 379 16.76 -1.79 -1.08
CA ASN A 379 17.94 -2.15 -0.30
C ASN A 379 19.22 -2.28 -1.17
N TYR A 380 19.27 -1.65 -2.34
CA TYR A 380 20.47 -1.68 -3.18
C TYR A 380 21.64 -1.00 -2.46
N ASP A 381 22.76 -1.72 -2.34
CA ASP A 381 23.97 -1.24 -1.68
C ASP A 381 24.81 -0.37 -2.64
N PHE A 382 24.79 0.94 -2.40
CA PHE A 382 25.57 1.92 -3.17
C PHE A 382 26.99 2.13 -2.64
N THR A 383 27.45 1.39 -1.64
CA THR A 383 28.75 1.60 -0.98
C THR A 383 29.90 1.59 -2.00
N ASN A 384 29.87 0.67 -2.97
CA ASN A 384 30.92 0.56 -3.98
C ASN A 384 30.85 1.61 -5.10
N SER A 385 29.70 2.27 -5.28
CA SER A 385 29.47 3.30 -6.30
C SER A 385 29.30 4.69 -5.70
N THR A 386 29.77 4.89 -4.48
CA THR A 386 29.81 6.17 -3.79
C THR A 386 31.26 6.64 -3.65
N THR A 387 31.51 7.92 -3.92
CA THR A 387 32.86 8.49 -3.74
C THR A 387 33.26 8.51 -2.26
N PRO A 388 34.57 8.54 -1.94
CA PRO A 388 35.03 8.93 -0.60
C PRO A 388 34.53 10.33 -0.23
N ASN A 389 34.73 10.72 1.04
CA ASN A 389 34.36 12.05 1.50
C ASN A 389 35.12 13.13 0.70
N ILE A 390 34.36 13.92 -0.08
CA ILE A 390 34.82 15.07 -0.88
C ILE A 390 34.51 16.41 -0.19
N GLY A 391 34.19 16.41 1.10
CA GLY A 391 33.82 17.60 1.87
C GLY A 391 34.86 18.72 1.78
N SER A 392 36.16 18.39 1.77
CA SER A 392 37.22 19.38 1.58
C SER A 392 37.19 20.06 0.20
N VAL A 393 36.72 19.36 -0.83
CA VAL A 393 36.56 19.90 -2.19
C VAL A 393 35.41 20.89 -2.21
N VAL A 394 34.27 20.52 -1.62
CA VAL A 394 33.11 21.42 -1.48
C VAL A 394 33.47 22.63 -0.62
N GLN A 395 34.16 22.42 0.49
CA GLN A 395 34.62 23.46 1.41
C GLN A 395 35.47 24.52 0.69
N GLU A 396 36.38 24.10 -0.19
CA GLU A 396 37.20 25.03 -0.98
C GLU A 396 36.34 25.95 -1.86
N ILE A 397 35.28 25.42 -2.48
CA ILE A 397 34.38 26.18 -3.35
C ILE A 397 33.48 27.13 -2.57
N VAL A 398 32.84 26.67 -1.49
CA VAL A 398 31.91 27.52 -0.70
C VAL A 398 32.62 28.62 0.10
N ASN A 399 33.94 28.51 0.28
CA ASN A 399 34.79 29.54 0.90
C ASN A 399 35.25 30.62 -0.09
N ARG A 400 34.99 30.45 -1.39
CA ARG A 400 35.42 31.43 -2.40
C ARG A 400 34.67 32.75 -2.26
N ASN A 401 35.35 33.84 -2.60
CA ASN A 401 34.79 35.17 -2.35
C ASN A 401 33.49 35.46 -3.10
N GLY A 402 33.34 34.96 -4.33
CA GLY A 402 32.12 35.13 -5.14
C GLY A 402 31.11 34.00 -5.01
N TRP A 403 31.30 33.03 -4.11
CA TRP A 403 30.28 32.00 -3.87
C TRP A 403 29.00 32.62 -3.31
N VAL A 404 27.86 32.26 -3.91
CA VAL A 404 26.51 32.67 -3.51
C VAL A 404 25.64 31.42 -3.42
N SER A 405 24.78 31.35 -2.41
CA SER A 405 23.79 30.26 -2.28
C SER A 405 22.91 30.18 -3.53
N GLY A 406 22.79 28.99 -4.10
CA GLY A 406 22.15 28.72 -5.38
C GLY A 406 23.13 28.49 -6.54
N ASN A 407 24.41 28.83 -6.37
CA ASN A 407 25.43 28.59 -7.40
C ASN A 407 25.66 27.09 -7.64
N ALA A 408 26.21 26.77 -8.82
CA ALA A 408 26.50 25.40 -9.22
C ALA A 408 27.95 25.00 -9.00
N ILE A 409 28.17 23.73 -8.64
CA ILE A 409 29.48 23.10 -8.53
C ILE A 409 29.61 22.01 -9.60
N THR A 410 30.70 22.03 -10.37
CA THR A 410 31.09 20.93 -11.25
C THR A 410 32.20 20.11 -10.61
N PHE A 411 31.99 18.81 -10.44
CA PHE A 411 33.02 17.85 -10.07
C PHE A 411 33.62 17.23 -11.32
N ILE A 412 34.94 17.07 -11.31
CA ILE A 412 35.74 16.51 -12.39
C ILE A 412 36.47 15.29 -11.81
N ILE A 413 36.32 14.15 -12.48
CA ILE A 413 36.91 12.88 -12.08
C ILE A 413 37.96 12.49 -13.12
N ASP A 414 39.22 12.58 -12.72
CA ASP A 414 40.37 12.27 -13.56
C ASP A 414 40.92 10.89 -13.25
N LYS A 415 41.34 10.18 -14.30
CA LYS A 415 42.09 8.93 -14.16
C LYS A 415 43.46 9.20 -13.54
N VAL A 416 43.82 8.44 -12.51
CA VAL A 416 45.17 8.45 -11.90
C VAL A 416 45.99 7.24 -12.39
N SER A 417 45.45 6.02 -12.25
CA SER A 417 46.14 4.78 -12.60
C SER A 417 45.17 3.62 -12.86
N GLY A 418 45.66 2.53 -13.45
CA GLY A 418 44.86 1.33 -13.77
C GLY A 418 44.36 1.31 -15.21
N THR A 419 43.94 0.15 -15.69
CA THR A 419 43.46 -0.05 -17.07
C THR A 419 41.93 -0.09 -17.18
N GLY A 420 41.24 -0.26 -16.04
CA GLY A 420 39.78 -0.34 -15.99
C GLY A 420 39.06 1.00 -16.18
N TYR A 421 37.74 0.93 -16.18
CA TYR A 421 36.80 2.05 -16.15
C TYR A 421 35.51 1.63 -15.43
N ARG A 422 34.64 2.60 -15.13
CA ARG A 422 33.25 2.37 -14.67
C ARG A 422 32.27 3.11 -15.56
N VAL A 423 31.02 2.67 -15.61
CA VAL A 423 29.98 3.32 -16.44
C VAL A 423 28.81 3.69 -15.53
N PRO A 424 28.68 4.96 -15.13
CA PRO A 424 27.52 5.42 -14.36
C PRO A 424 26.37 5.79 -15.30
N ARG A 425 25.14 5.76 -14.78
CA ARG A 425 23.99 6.36 -15.44
C ARG A 425 24.15 7.87 -15.58
N MET A 426 23.89 8.37 -16.79
CA MET A 426 23.85 9.79 -17.14
C MET A 426 22.41 10.27 -17.20
N TYR A 427 22.22 11.58 -17.07
CA TYR A 427 20.92 12.25 -17.18
C TYR A 427 20.19 11.85 -18.46
N ASP A 428 20.85 11.95 -19.62
CA ASP A 428 20.23 11.67 -20.92
C ASP A 428 19.95 10.18 -21.17
N ASN A 429 20.60 9.28 -20.41
CA ASN A 429 20.32 7.84 -20.53
C ASN A 429 19.12 7.42 -19.68
N TYR A 430 19.01 7.94 -18.45
CA TYR A 430 17.87 7.73 -17.56
C TYR A 430 17.98 8.69 -16.35
N SER A 431 17.26 9.83 -16.41
CA SER A 431 17.38 10.92 -15.44
C SER A 431 17.09 10.55 -13.98
N PRO A 432 16.17 9.60 -13.65
CA PRO A 432 15.95 9.20 -12.26
C PRO A 432 17.18 8.55 -11.61
N SER A 433 18.07 7.97 -12.41
CA SER A 433 19.33 7.36 -11.96
C SER A 433 20.56 8.23 -12.17
N ALA A 434 20.39 9.50 -12.56
CA ALA A 434 21.50 10.42 -12.70
C ALA A 434 22.26 10.57 -11.37
N ALA A 435 23.55 10.92 -11.45
CA ALA A 435 24.41 11.04 -10.28
C ALA A 435 23.78 11.95 -9.21
N LEU A 436 23.86 11.55 -7.94
CA LEU A 436 23.35 12.28 -6.79
C LEU A 436 24.50 12.81 -5.95
N LEU A 437 24.49 14.10 -5.66
CA LEU A 437 25.36 14.75 -4.68
C LEU A 437 24.65 14.82 -3.33
N HIS A 438 25.33 14.36 -2.28
CA HIS A 438 24.95 14.55 -0.89
C HIS A 438 25.97 15.47 -0.21
N VAL A 439 25.50 16.49 0.52
CA VAL A 439 26.35 17.37 1.32
C VAL A 439 25.71 17.62 2.69
N GLU A 440 26.48 17.34 3.74
CA GLU A 440 26.18 17.72 5.12
C GLU A 440 26.96 19.00 5.47
N TYR A 441 26.26 20.02 5.94
CA TYR A 441 26.87 21.31 6.28
C TYR A 441 26.23 21.97 7.50
N ASP A 442 26.99 22.83 8.17
CA ASP A 442 26.51 23.71 9.23
C ASP A 442 26.77 25.18 8.85
N ASP A 443 25.73 25.99 8.87
CA ASP A 443 25.77 27.42 8.59
C ASP A 443 25.70 28.30 9.86
N GLY A 444 25.87 27.70 11.04
CA GLY A 444 25.74 28.32 12.35
C GLY A 444 24.34 28.19 12.96
N SER A 445 23.38 27.60 12.23
CA SER A 445 22.05 27.26 12.75
C SER A 445 21.85 25.76 13.01
N GLY A 446 22.93 24.97 12.91
CA GLY A 446 22.94 23.53 13.12
C GLY A 446 23.14 22.76 11.82
N SER A 447 23.33 21.44 11.95
CA SER A 447 23.60 20.53 10.83
C SER A 447 22.41 20.44 9.86
N LYS A 448 22.68 20.61 8.58
CA LYS A 448 21.74 20.54 7.46
C LYS A 448 22.26 19.56 6.40
N ILE A 449 21.33 19.03 5.62
CA ILE A 449 21.62 18.12 4.52
C ILE A 449 21.04 18.74 3.24
N ILE A 450 21.80 18.69 2.16
CA ILE A 450 21.29 18.92 0.81
C ILE A 450 21.61 17.71 -0.06
N GLU A 451 20.60 17.23 -0.75
CA GLU A 451 20.73 16.20 -1.78
C GLU A 451 20.19 16.74 -3.10
N THR A 452 20.97 16.60 -4.17
CA THR A 452 20.54 16.99 -5.51
C THR A 452 21.12 16.06 -6.56
N LYS A 453 20.37 15.83 -7.64
CA LYS A 453 20.84 15.10 -8.82
C LYS A 453 21.29 16.07 -9.91
N VAL A 454 21.97 15.54 -10.92
CA VAL A 454 22.11 16.20 -12.23
C VAL A 454 20.71 16.42 -12.82
N LYS A 455 20.43 17.62 -13.33
CA LYS A 455 19.07 18.04 -13.73
C LYS A 455 18.92 18.38 -15.23
N SER A 456 19.97 18.26 -16.02
CA SER A 456 19.97 18.60 -17.45
C SER A 456 21.05 17.79 -18.17
N GLY A 457 20.85 17.48 -19.45
CA GLY A 457 21.89 16.86 -20.30
C GLY A 457 23.09 17.77 -20.58
N THR A 458 23.01 19.05 -20.19
CA THR A 458 24.16 19.96 -20.20
C THR A 458 24.93 19.98 -18.87
N ASP A 459 24.55 19.13 -17.92
CA ASP A 459 25.13 19.06 -16.57
C ASP A 459 25.97 17.77 -16.34
N ASP A 460 26.08 16.88 -17.32
CA ASP A 460 27.06 15.79 -17.31
C ASP A 460 27.77 15.66 -18.66
N ALA A 461 29.06 15.30 -18.62
CA ALA A 461 29.87 15.22 -19.82
C ALA A 461 31.02 14.23 -19.68
N ALA A 462 31.24 13.42 -20.72
CA ALA A 462 32.41 12.55 -20.86
C ALA A 462 33.32 13.02 -22.02
N SER A 463 34.64 12.99 -21.82
CA SER A 463 35.60 13.33 -22.88
C SER A 463 35.82 12.17 -23.86
N ILE A 464 35.91 12.45 -25.16
CA ILE A 464 36.25 11.48 -26.22
C ILE A 464 37.46 11.96 -27.03
N SER A 465 38.08 11.07 -27.79
CA SER A 465 39.31 11.34 -28.57
C SER A 465 39.20 12.42 -29.65
N ALA A 466 37.98 12.91 -29.95
CA ALA A 466 37.71 13.97 -30.93
C ALA A 466 36.90 15.18 -30.36
N GLY A 467 36.69 15.28 -29.04
CA GLY A 467 35.87 16.34 -28.43
C GLY A 467 35.13 15.89 -27.16
N PHE A 468 34.01 16.54 -26.81
CA PHE A 468 33.06 16.05 -25.78
C PHE A 468 31.78 15.55 -26.42
N SER A 469 31.14 14.61 -25.72
CA SER A 469 29.76 14.25 -25.98
C SER A 469 28.94 14.49 -24.72
N THR A 470 27.87 15.26 -24.86
CA THR A 470 26.78 15.37 -23.89
C THR A 470 25.62 14.44 -24.25
N ASN A 471 25.70 13.64 -25.34
CA ASN A 471 24.52 12.92 -25.83
C ASN A 471 24.83 11.73 -26.78
N TRP A 472 25.65 10.75 -26.34
CA TRP A 472 25.88 9.54 -27.15
C TRP A 472 25.87 8.27 -26.29
N ALA A 473 25.45 7.18 -26.92
CA ALA A 473 25.21 5.85 -26.37
C ALA A 473 26.13 5.43 -25.21
N ALA A 474 25.59 4.62 -24.29
CA ALA A 474 26.22 4.16 -23.04
C ALA A 474 27.66 3.60 -23.17
N SER A 475 28.14 3.28 -24.37
CA SER A 475 29.52 2.87 -24.67
C SER A 475 30.57 3.99 -24.60
N SER A 476 30.19 5.27 -24.52
CA SER A 476 31.11 6.42 -24.48
C SER A 476 31.29 7.07 -23.10
N ASN A 477 30.43 6.74 -22.14
CA ASN A 477 30.32 7.42 -20.84
C ASN A 477 31.11 6.70 -19.74
N LYS A 478 32.43 6.66 -19.90
CA LYS A 478 33.33 5.83 -19.09
C LYS A 478 34.09 6.68 -18.08
N LEU A 479 33.76 6.51 -16.80
CA LEU A 479 34.58 6.99 -15.69
C LEU A 479 35.98 6.38 -15.82
N ALA A 480 36.98 7.24 -16.04
CA ALA A 480 38.40 6.92 -16.12
C ALA A 480 38.88 6.11 -17.34
N ALA A 481 38.13 6.10 -18.44
CA ALA A 481 38.74 5.93 -19.77
C ALA A 481 39.35 7.26 -20.27
N SER A 482 38.75 8.38 -19.82
CA SER A 482 39.09 9.77 -20.05
C SER A 482 38.46 10.61 -18.89
N ALA A 483 38.67 11.93 -18.82
CA ALA A 483 38.07 12.76 -17.77
C ALA A 483 36.54 12.83 -17.94
N ILE A 484 35.81 12.73 -16.83
CA ILE A 484 34.34 12.86 -16.77
C ILE A 484 33.95 13.92 -15.76
N ALA A 485 32.85 14.64 -15.97
CA ALA A 485 32.39 15.67 -15.05
C ALA A 485 30.87 15.67 -14.85
N PHE A 486 30.48 16.10 -13.65
CA PHE A 486 29.09 16.20 -13.20
C PHE A 486 28.88 17.56 -12.55
N ARG A 487 27.87 18.30 -13.00
CA ARG A 487 27.48 19.62 -12.50
C ARG A 487 26.19 19.49 -11.70
N PHE A 488 26.19 20.09 -10.52
CA PHE A 488 25.04 20.14 -9.62
C PHE A 488 24.65 21.60 -9.43
N GLN A 489 23.41 21.94 -9.77
CA GLN A 489 22.88 23.31 -9.73
C GLN A 489 21.95 23.54 -8.54
N ASN A 490 21.63 24.81 -8.26
CA ASN A 490 20.73 25.25 -7.19
C ASN A 490 21.17 24.76 -5.79
N LEU A 491 22.47 24.77 -5.52
CA LEU A 491 23.00 24.35 -4.22
C LEU A 491 22.77 25.46 -3.19
N THR A 492 21.78 25.28 -2.32
CA THR A 492 21.40 26.25 -1.28
C THR A 492 22.34 26.23 -0.06
N ILE A 493 23.65 26.15 -0.32
CA ILE A 493 24.70 26.14 0.70
C ILE A 493 25.21 27.57 0.91
N PRO A 494 25.09 28.15 2.12
CA PRO A 494 25.61 29.48 2.40
C PRO A 494 27.13 29.58 2.25
N LYS A 495 27.61 30.77 1.90
CA LYS A 495 29.05 31.07 1.86
C LYS A 495 29.67 30.84 3.24
N ASN A 496 30.85 30.22 3.26
CA ASN A 496 31.59 29.84 4.47
C ASN A 496 30.87 28.84 5.40
N ALA A 497 29.83 28.13 4.92
CA ALA A 497 29.28 27.01 5.66
C ALA A 497 30.37 25.95 5.92
N THR A 498 30.34 25.32 7.09
CA THR A 498 31.29 24.25 7.44
C THR A 498 30.76 22.94 6.88
N ILE A 499 31.53 22.28 6.02
CA ILE A 499 31.15 21.00 5.41
C ILE A 499 31.69 19.85 6.26
N SER A 500 30.80 19.04 6.85
CA SER A 500 31.19 17.86 7.64
C SER A 500 31.41 16.63 6.76
N ASN A 501 30.59 16.47 5.72
CA ASN A 501 30.64 15.33 4.82
C ASN A 501 30.09 15.72 3.44
N ALA A 502 30.66 15.18 2.38
CA ALA A 502 30.07 15.24 1.06
C ALA A 502 30.48 14.02 0.24
N TYR A 503 29.60 13.51 -0.61
CA TYR A 503 29.90 12.43 -1.53
C TYR A 503 28.99 12.47 -2.76
N ILE A 504 29.45 11.85 -3.85
CA ILE A 504 28.63 11.60 -5.04
C ILE A 504 28.30 10.12 -5.10
N ARG A 505 27.02 9.81 -5.27
CA ARG A 505 26.50 8.45 -5.47
C ARG A 505 26.17 8.24 -6.94
N PHE A 506 26.67 7.14 -7.50
CA PHE A 506 26.41 6.72 -8.88
C PHE A 506 25.52 5.47 -8.92
N VAL A 507 24.68 5.38 -9.95
CA VAL A 507 23.97 4.14 -10.31
C VAL A 507 24.80 3.40 -11.37
N PRO A 508 25.28 2.17 -11.10
CA PRO A 508 26.07 1.41 -12.07
C PRO A 508 25.26 0.89 -13.25
N TYR A 509 25.69 1.23 -14.47
CA TYR A 509 25.08 0.72 -15.70
C TYR A 509 25.68 -0.61 -16.18
N GLN A 510 26.96 -0.87 -15.90
CA GLN A 510 27.66 -2.09 -16.32
C GLN A 510 28.39 -2.76 -15.16
N THR A 511 28.41 -4.09 -15.18
CA THR A 511 29.20 -4.90 -14.25
C THR A 511 30.66 -4.92 -14.70
N LEU A 512 31.52 -4.21 -13.98
CA LEU A 512 32.93 -4.02 -14.31
C LEU A 512 33.78 -4.11 -13.04
N SER A 513 34.87 -4.87 -13.10
CA SER A 513 35.72 -5.17 -11.93
C SER A 513 37.20 -4.79 -12.11
N ASP A 514 37.62 -4.39 -13.32
CA ASP A 514 39.02 -4.03 -13.57
C ASP A 514 39.49 -2.90 -12.64
N PRO A 515 40.74 -2.96 -12.12
CA PRO A 515 41.24 -1.98 -11.17
C PRO A 515 41.42 -0.61 -11.81
N ILE A 516 41.00 0.43 -11.10
CA ILE A 516 41.07 1.82 -11.53
C ILE A 516 41.11 2.76 -10.32
N THR A 517 42.02 3.72 -10.35
CA THR A 517 42.12 4.78 -9.35
C THR A 517 41.85 6.11 -10.02
N VAL A 518 41.01 6.93 -9.40
CA VAL A 518 40.65 8.27 -9.89
C VAL A 518 40.90 9.33 -8.84
N LYS A 519 40.96 10.59 -9.27
CA LYS A 519 40.97 11.76 -8.40
C LYS A 519 39.74 12.60 -8.67
N VAL A 520 38.94 12.83 -7.63
CA VAL A 520 37.77 13.70 -7.66
C VAL A 520 38.20 15.09 -7.22
N SER A 521 38.04 16.08 -8.09
CA SER A 521 38.28 17.50 -7.82
C SER A 521 37.04 18.31 -8.27
N ALA A 522 36.94 19.60 -7.94
CA ALA A 522 35.91 20.47 -8.49
C ALA A 522 36.50 21.50 -9.46
N HIS A 523 35.67 22.07 -10.33
CA HIS A 523 36.00 23.27 -11.08
C HIS A 523 36.12 24.44 -10.11
N ALA A 524 37.31 25.05 -10.03
CA ALA A 524 37.64 26.15 -9.14
C ALA A 524 37.02 27.50 -9.59
N SER A 525 35.68 27.53 -9.67
CA SER A 525 34.86 28.68 -10.04
C SER A 525 33.82 28.95 -8.95
N ASP A 526 33.38 30.21 -8.86
CA ASP A 526 32.34 30.64 -7.93
C ASP A 526 30.95 30.14 -8.35
N ASN A 527 30.72 30.01 -9.66
CA ASN A 527 29.54 29.39 -10.25
C ASN A 527 29.96 28.67 -11.54
N SER A 528 29.83 27.35 -11.58
CA SER A 528 30.27 26.58 -12.74
C SER A 528 29.28 26.72 -13.91
N PRO A 529 29.74 27.04 -15.14
CA PRO A 529 28.88 27.07 -16.31
C PRO A 529 28.48 25.65 -16.74
N THR A 530 27.36 25.53 -17.47
CA THR A 530 26.92 24.29 -18.12
C THR A 530 27.92 23.83 -19.19
N PHE A 531 27.82 22.56 -19.61
CA PHE A 531 28.60 22.03 -20.72
C PHE A 531 27.95 22.44 -22.06
N PRO A 532 28.73 22.84 -23.07
CA PRO A 532 28.19 23.18 -24.39
C PRO A 532 27.62 21.95 -25.10
N SER A 533 26.52 22.13 -25.84
CA SER A 533 26.03 21.12 -26.79
C SER A 533 27.04 20.94 -27.94
N MET A 534 27.15 19.71 -28.47
CA MET A 534 28.16 19.20 -29.43
C MET A 534 29.01 20.23 -30.21
N GLY A 535 30.33 20.00 -30.27
CA GLY A 535 31.25 20.65 -31.21
C GLY A 535 32.10 21.80 -30.65
N GLY A 536 31.98 22.12 -29.36
CA GLY A 536 32.84 23.06 -28.65
C GLY A 536 34.17 22.47 -28.18
N ALA A 537 35.21 23.31 -28.08
CA ALA A 537 36.58 22.95 -27.69
C ALA A 537 36.69 22.35 -26.26
N LEU A 538 37.85 21.74 -25.98
CA LEU A 538 38.29 21.01 -24.78
C LEU A 538 38.02 21.71 -23.40
N GLU A 539 36.77 21.76 -22.92
CA GLU A 539 36.26 22.30 -21.62
C GLU A 539 36.75 21.60 -20.33
N LEU A 540 37.11 20.31 -20.34
CA LEU A 540 37.62 19.62 -19.13
C LEU A 540 39.15 19.75 -18.92
N THR A 541 39.81 20.57 -19.72
CA THR A 541 41.25 20.84 -19.53
C THR A 541 41.49 21.70 -18.30
N THR A 542 42.70 21.65 -17.77
CA THR A 542 43.11 22.51 -16.65
C THR A 542 43.08 24.00 -17.00
N THR A 543 43.06 24.36 -18.29
CA THR A 543 43.03 25.75 -18.75
C THR A 543 41.61 26.32 -18.77
N THR A 544 40.63 25.52 -19.21
CA THR A 544 39.22 25.93 -19.34
C THR A 544 38.42 25.69 -18.07
N ARG A 545 38.71 24.60 -17.34
CA ARG A 545 38.17 24.31 -16.01
C ARG A 545 39.31 23.98 -15.05
N PRO A 546 39.94 25.00 -14.43
CA PRO A 546 40.96 24.77 -13.42
C PRO A 546 40.39 23.97 -12.25
N ARG A 547 41.17 23.03 -11.72
CA ARG A 547 40.75 22.16 -10.63
C ARG A 547 41.01 22.83 -9.28
N THR A 548 40.19 22.51 -8.29
CA THR A 548 40.46 22.81 -6.88
C THR A 548 41.81 22.25 -6.45
N SER A 549 42.42 22.89 -5.45
CA SER A 549 43.64 22.37 -4.83
C SER A 549 43.33 21.13 -3.99
N ALA A 550 42.20 21.15 -3.29
CA ALA A 550 41.60 19.99 -2.63
C ALA A 550 41.12 18.97 -3.67
N GLY A 551 41.34 17.70 -3.37
CA GLY A 551 40.82 16.58 -4.16
C GLY A 551 40.89 15.29 -3.36
N ALA A 552 40.00 14.35 -3.67
CA ALA A 552 39.96 13.04 -3.05
C ALA A 552 40.41 11.97 -4.04
N THR A 553 41.39 11.15 -3.64
CA THR A 553 41.76 9.95 -4.40
C THR A 553 40.78 8.83 -4.08
N TRP A 554 40.32 8.12 -5.10
CA TRP A 554 39.36 7.03 -4.99
C TRP A 554 39.85 5.80 -5.77
N ASP A 555 40.20 4.75 -5.03
CA ASP A 555 40.40 3.41 -5.58
C ASP A 555 39.02 2.79 -5.81
N VAL A 556 38.55 2.82 -7.06
CA VAL A 556 37.14 2.55 -7.38
C VAL A 556 36.86 1.05 -7.26
N PRO A 557 36.00 0.60 -6.31
CA PRO A 557 35.66 -0.81 -6.17
C PRO A 557 34.96 -1.37 -7.43
N PRO A 558 34.86 -2.70 -7.57
CA PRO A 558 34.02 -3.31 -8.61
C PRO A 558 32.58 -2.81 -8.54
N TRP A 559 31.99 -2.54 -9.70
CA TRP A 559 30.57 -2.19 -9.80
C TRP A 559 29.77 -3.37 -10.36
N THR A 560 28.57 -3.56 -9.82
CA THR A 560 27.58 -4.52 -10.32
C THR A 560 26.43 -3.74 -10.93
N ALA A 561 26.12 -3.97 -12.20
CA ALA A 561 25.02 -3.29 -12.88
C ALA A 561 23.69 -3.51 -12.15
N VAL A 562 22.85 -2.47 -12.13
CA VAL A 562 21.43 -2.63 -11.77
C VAL A 562 20.70 -3.42 -12.84
N THR A 563 19.56 -4.03 -12.48
CA THR A 563 18.70 -4.67 -13.47
C THR A 563 18.05 -3.59 -14.32
N ILE A 564 18.07 -3.76 -15.64
CA ILE A 564 17.52 -2.80 -16.60
C ILE A 564 16.36 -3.48 -17.33
N GLU A 565 15.20 -2.84 -17.34
CA GLU A 565 14.04 -3.24 -18.15
C GLU A 565 13.62 -2.09 -19.07
N ARG A 566 12.66 -2.32 -19.98
CA ARG A 566 12.00 -1.22 -20.70
C ARG A 566 10.74 -0.82 -19.95
N LYS A 567 10.38 0.46 -19.99
CA LYS A 567 9.13 0.95 -19.38
C LYS A 567 7.92 0.13 -19.82
N ILE A 568 7.81 -0.17 -21.11
CA ILE A 568 6.70 -0.98 -21.63
C ILE A 568 6.63 -2.39 -21.02
N ASP A 569 7.76 -3.05 -20.77
CA ASP A 569 7.79 -4.41 -20.21
C ASP A 569 7.36 -4.42 -18.73
N VAL A 570 7.76 -3.38 -17.99
CA VAL A 570 7.28 -3.15 -16.61
C VAL A 570 5.78 -2.88 -16.60
N ALA A 571 5.29 -1.97 -17.45
CA ALA A 571 3.88 -1.62 -17.54
C ALA A 571 3.01 -2.84 -17.88
N LYS A 572 3.43 -3.65 -18.85
CA LYS A 572 2.76 -4.92 -19.21
C LYS A 572 2.67 -5.86 -18.02
N THR A 573 3.76 -6.04 -17.29
CA THR A 573 3.79 -6.93 -16.12
C THR A 573 2.83 -6.45 -15.04
N VAL A 574 2.88 -5.16 -14.69
CA VAL A 574 2.05 -4.59 -13.61
C VAL A 574 0.57 -4.59 -13.98
N ILE A 575 0.23 -4.14 -15.19
CA ILE A 575 -1.16 -4.11 -15.66
C ILE A 575 -1.71 -5.54 -15.84
N GLY A 576 -0.89 -6.48 -16.33
CA GLY A 576 -1.26 -7.88 -16.45
C GLY A 576 -1.61 -8.53 -15.11
N GLU A 577 -0.91 -8.17 -14.02
CA GLU A 577 -1.31 -8.60 -12.67
C GLU A 577 -2.55 -7.86 -12.17
N LEU A 578 -2.64 -6.55 -12.40
CA LEU A 578 -3.74 -5.70 -11.94
C LEU A 578 -5.11 -6.18 -12.47
N VAL A 579 -5.19 -6.46 -13.76
CA VAL A 579 -6.47 -6.84 -14.40
C VAL A 579 -6.98 -8.20 -13.94
N LYS A 580 -6.21 -9.00 -13.18
CA LYS A 580 -6.70 -10.27 -12.58
C LYS A 580 -7.70 -10.06 -11.45
N ASP A 581 -7.88 -8.83 -10.97
CA ASP A 581 -8.86 -8.52 -9.92
C ASP A 581 -10.30 -8.67 -10.47
N THR A 582 -11.03 -9.67 -9.97
CA THR A 582 -12.38 -9.99 -10.42
C THR A 582 -13.46 -9.06 -9.85
N GLY A 583 -13.11 -8.18 -8.90
CA GLY A 583 -14.04 -7.23 -8.28
C GLY A 583 -14.37 -6.00 -9.15
N ILE A 584 -13.74 -5.87 -10.31
CA ILE A 584 -13.80 -4.69 -11.18
C ILE A 584 -14.15 -5.10 -12.62
N SER A 585 -14.95 -4.28 -13.31
CA SER A 585 -15.18 -4.43 -14.74
C SER A 585 -14.06 -3.76 -15.52
N TRP A 586 -13.05 -4.55 -15.89
CA TRP A 586 -11.85 -4.06 -16.57
C TRP A 586 -12.05 -3.85 -18.07
N GLY A 587 -11.61 -2.69 -18.54
CA GLY A 587 -11.31 -2.44 -19.95
C GLY A 587 -9.82 -2.15 -20.11
N PHE A 588 -9.28 -2.50 -21.27
CA PHE A 588 -7.91 -2.19 -21.65
C PHE A 588 -7.84 -1.68 -23.09
N GLY A 589 -7.14 -0.58 -23.26
CA GLY A 589 -6.81 0.01 -24.55
C GLY A 589 -5.44 0.68 -24.51
N SER A 590 -5.08 1.32 -25.62
CA SER A 590 -3.80 2.00 -25.75
C SER A 590 -3.86 3.12 -26.77
N TRP A 591 -2.85 3.99 -26.74
CA TRP A 591 -2.67 5.04 -27.74
C TRP A 591 -1.24 5.13 -28.26
N ALA A 592 -1.11 5.59 -29.49
CA ALA A 592 0.15 5.78 -30.21
C ALA A 592 -0.08 6.63 -31.46
N ASN A 593 0.97 7.04 -32.16
CA ASN A 593 0.85 7.60 -33.51
C ASN A 593 1.63 6.74 -34.50
N ASP A 594 0.91 5.88 -35.22
CA ASP A 594 1.49 5.03 -36.27
C ASP A 594 0.40 4.63 -37.28
N SER A 595 0.54 5.11 -38.52
CA SER A 595 -0.43 4.83 -39.58
C SER A 595 -0.40 3.38 -40.08
N THR A 596 0.73 2.69 -39.95
CA THR A 596 0.92 1.30 -40.39
C THR A 596 0.16 0.36 -39.48
N ASP A 597 0.23 0.62 -38.19
CA ASP A 597 -0.54 -0.05 -37.15
C ASP A 597 -1.87 0.64 -36.88
N HIS A 598 -2.40 1.43 -37.82
CA HIS A 598 -3.73 2.05 -37.78
C HIS A 598 -4.03 3.03 -36.63
N TYR A 599 -3.04 3.39 -35.81
CA TYR A 599 -3.16 4.46 -34.82
C TYR A 599 -3.12 5.83 -35.51
N THR A 600 -4.28 6.25 -36.01
CA THR A 600 -4.44 7.47 -36.81
C THR A 600 -5.44 8.43 -36.18
N TYR A 601 -5.44 9.69 -36.63
CA TYR A 601 -6.41 10.70 -36.20
C TYR A 601 -7.88 10.29 -36.43
N LEU A 602 -8.15 9.38 -37.38
CA LEU A 602 -9.50 8.88 -37.67
C LEU A 602 -10.09 8.06 -36.52
N ILE A 603 -9.23 7.44 -35.71
CA ILE A 603 -9.62 6.68 -34.52
C ILE A 603 -9.11 7.35 -33.23
N ASP A 604 -8.85 8.66 -33.29
CA ASP A 604 -8.34 9.46 -32.17
C ASP A 604 -7.00 8.97 -31.62
N TYR A 605 -6.23 8.27 -32.47
CA TYR A 605 -4.97 7.63 -32.07
C TYR A 605 -5.12 6.59 -30.94
N THR A 606 -6.33 6.07 -30.71
CA THR A 606 -6.63 5.10 -29.64
C THR A 606 -7.20 3.80 -30.18
N LYS A 607 -6.87 2.69 -29.51
CA LYS A 607 -7.49 1.37 -29.74
C LYS A 607 -7.97 0.79 -28.42
N ILE A 608 -9.20 0.27 -28.42
CA ILE A 608 -9.76 -0.46 -27.28
C ILE A 608 -9.59 -1.95 -27.56
N HIS A 609 -8.62 -2.59 -26.93
CA HIS A 609 -8.32 -4.01 -27.19
C HIS A 609 -9.31 -4.94 -26.52
N ALA A 610 -9.78 -4.56 -25.33
CA ALA A 610 -10.83 -5.26 -24.58
C ALA A 610 -11.68 -4.23 -23.87
N GLY A 611 -13.00 -4.24 -24.08
CA GLY A 611 -13.91 -3.35 -23.39
C GLY A 611 -14.19 -3.77 -21.96
N CYS A 612 -14.70 -2.82 -21.17
CA CYS A 612 -15.23 -3.06 -19.82
C CYS A 612 -16.39 -4.06 -19.89
N ASN A 613 -16.18 -5.26 -19.36
CA ASN A 613 -17.19 -6.31 -19.26
C ASN A 613 -17.09 -7.01 -17.90
N ALA A 614 -18.05 -7.90 -17.60
CA ALA A 614 -17.95 -8.77 -16.44
C ALA A 614 -16.71 -9.67 -16.55
N HIS A 615 -16.04 -9.89 -15.42
CA HIS A 615 -14.76 -10.61 -15.37
C HIS A 615 -14.93 -12.13 -15.57
N THR A 616 -15.16 -12.56 -16.81
CA THR A 616 -15.22 -13.98 -17.20
C THR A 616 -13.83 -14.53 -17.55
N ALA A 617 -13.66 -15.85 -17.59
CA ALA A 617 -12.40 -16.45 -18.03
C ALA A 617 -12.02 -16.07 -19.47
N GLU A 618 -13.01 -15.92 -20.35
CA GLU A 618 -12.82 -15.47 -21.74
C GLU A 618 -12.39 -14.00 -21.79
N HIS A 619 -13.07 -13.13 -21.05
CA HIS A 619 -12.72 -11.71 -20.97
C HIS A 619 -11.34 -11.52 -20.35
N GLN A 620 -11.02 -12.27 -19.31
CA GLN A 620 -9.69 -12.26 -18.71
C GLN A 620 -8.60 -12.73 -19.69
N THR A 621 -8.87 -13.78 -20.47
CA THR A 621 -7.94 -14.23 -21.51
C THR A 621 -7.73 -13.13 -22.55
N LYS A 622 -8.79 -12.42 -22.94
CA LYS A 622 -8.73 -11.29 -23.87
C LYS A 622 -7.89 -10.12 -23.31
N LEU A 623 -8.08 -9.76 -22.04
CA LEU A 623 -7.29 -8.73 -21.36
C LEU A 623 -5.80 -9.12 -21.30
N GLN A 624 -5.49 -10.35 -20.89
CA GLN A 624 -4.11 -10.84 -20.83
C GLN A 624 -3.44 -10.84 -22.22
N ALA A 625 -4.14 -11.31 -23.25
CA ALA A 625 -3.64 -11.30 -24.61
C ALA A 625 -3.40 -9.88 -25.14
N ALA A 626 -4.33 -8.95 -24.84
CA ALA A 626 -4.21 -7.55 -25.20
C ALA A 626 -2.99 -6.89 -24.57
N VAL A 627 -2.74 -7.11 -23.27
CA VAL A 627 -1.58 -6.56 -22.56
C VAL A 627 -0.27 -7.18 -23.07
N ALA A 628 -0.23 -8.50 -23.27
CA ALA A 628 0.98 -9.19 -23.74
C ALA A 628 1.38 -8.78 -25.17
N GLY A 629 0.41 -8.55 -26.06
CA GLY A 629 0.59 -8.31 -27.49
C GLY A 629 1.02 -6.90 -27.91
N LEU A 630 1.32 -6.00 -26.97
CA LEU A 630 1.59 -4.59 -27.30
C LEU A 630 2.97 -4.39 -27.91
N ASN A 631 3.04 -3.52 -28.91
CA ASN A 631 4.27 -2.95 -29.45
C ASN A 631 4.32 -1.46 -29.14
N THR A 632 5.52 -0.89 -29.17
CA THR A 632 5.75 0.55 -29.03
C THR A 632 5.94 1.19 -30.40
N TYR A 633 5.50 2.43 -30.53
CA TYR A 633 5.39 3.20 -31.76
C TYR A 633 6.01 4.58 -31.59
N SER A 634 5.67 5.53 -32.46
CA SER A 634 6.24 6.88 -32.43
C SER A 634 5.56 7.80 -31.40
N SER A 635 5.08 8.97 -31.82
CA SER A 635 4.68 10.11 -30.98
C SER A 635 3.65 9.81 -29.87
N THR A 636 3.48 10.75 -28.94
CA THR A 636 2.61 10.65 -27.75
C THR A 636 1.31 11.47 -27.92
N PRO A 637 0.20 10.91 -28.44
CA PRO A 637 -1.10 11.56 -28.57
C PRO A 637 -1.88 11.62 -27.25
N TYR A 638 -1.34 12.33 -26.26
CA TYR A 638 -1.91 12.35 -24.90
C TYR A 638 -3.27 13.07 -24.81
N ALA A 639 -3.45 14.24 -25.43
CA ALA A 639 -4.76 14.88 -25.38
C ALA A 639 -5.86 14.09 -26.14
N PRO A 640 -5.59 13.54 -27.34
CA PRO A 640 -6.52 12.65 -28.03
C PRO A 640 -6.89 11.36 -27.27
N SER A 641 -6.03 10.82 -26.39
CA SER A 641 -6.34 9.57 -25.66
C SER A 641 -7.59 9.71 -24.80
N MET A 642 -7.71 10.83 -24.09
CA MET A 642 -8.90 11.17 -23.30
C MET A 642 -10.16 11.28 -24.17
N ASP A 643 -10.06 11.78 -25.41
CA ASP A 643 -11.19 11.82 -26.34
C ASP A 643 -11.59 10.40 -26.79
N GLY A 644 -10.61 9.52 -27.00
CA GLY A 644 -10.86 8.10 -27.26
C GLY A 644 -11.57 7.39 -26.11
N GLY A 645 -11.16 7.65 -24.87
CA GLY A 645 -11.84 7.18 -23.66
C GLY A 645 -13.27 7.72 -23.55
N ARG A 646 -13.46 9.03 -23.77
CA ARG A 646 -14.78 9.69 -23.80
C ARG A 646 -15.69 9.03 -24.83
N LYS A 647 -15.22 8.84 -26.07
CA LYS A 647 -15.98 8.20 -27.15
C LYS A 647 -16.32 6.75 -26.85
N TYR A 648 -15.42 6.00 -26.21
CA TYR A 648 -15.70 4.64 -25.78
C TYR A 648 -16.86 4.59 -24.79
N PHE A 649 -16.78 5.35 -23.69
CA PHE A 649 -17.84 5.39 -22.67
C PHE A 649 -19.16 6.00 -23.18
N ASN A 650 -19.11 6.87 -24.20
CA ASN A 650 -20.29 7.42 -24.87
C ASN A 650 -20.83 6.56 -26.02
N LYS A 651 -20.32 5.32 -26.21
CA LYS A 651 -20.76 4.38 -27.26
C LYS A 651 -20.54 4.87 -28.69
N GLU A 652 -19.65 5.83 -28.87
CA GLU A 652 -19.23 6.32 -30.18
C GLU A 652 -18.11 5.44 -30.75
N LYS A 653 -17.26 4.89 -29.88
CA LYS A 653 -16.13 4.02 -30.23
C LYS A 653 -16.38 2.57 -29.82
N ALA A 654 -15.95 1.65 -30.67
CA ALA A 654 -16.09 0.20 -30.44
C ALA A 654 -14.74 -0.45 -30.16
N GLU A 655 -14.76 -1.72 -29.75
CA GLU A 655 -13.54 -2.52 -29.58
C GLU A 655 -12.81 -2.72 -30.91
N TRP A 656 -11.49 -2.76 -30.88
CA TRP A 656 -10.65 -3.03 -32.04
C TRP A 656 -10.33 -4.52 -32.12
N ASP A 657 -10.54 -5.13 -33.29
CA ASP A 657 -10.15 -6.50 -33.59
C ASP A 657 -8.66 -6.55 -33.96
N PRO A 658 -7.81 -7.20 -33.14
CA PRO A 658 -6.38 -7.30 -33.40
C PRO A 658 -6.02 -8.30 -34.53
N ILE A 659 -6.93 -9.23 -34.89
CA ILE A 659 -6.72 -10.19 -35.98
C ILE A 659 -7.05 -9.53 -37.32
N LEU A 660 -8.15 -8.80 -37.37
CA LEU A 660 -8.66 -8.19 -38.60
C LEU A 660 -8.15 -6.76 -38.81
N ASN A 661 -7.49 -6.16 -37.82
CA ASN A 661 -7.07 -4.75 -37.83
C ASN A 661 -8.23 -3.81 -38.20
N ALA A 662 -9.39 -3.99 -37.56
CA ALA A 662 -10.60 -3.23 -37.81
C ALA A 662 -11.43 -3.04 -36.54
N GLU A 663 -12.32 -2.05 -36.50
CA GLU A 663 -13.28 -1.90 -35.40
C GLU A 663 -14.30 -3.05 -35.42
N ALA A 664 -14.36 -3.82 -34.33
CA ALA A 664 -15.42 -4.75 -34.04
C ALA A 664 -16.63 -3.99 -33.52
N GLY A 665 -17.85 -4.29 -33.99
CA GLY A 665 -19.07 -3.56 -33.61
C GLY A 665 -19.49 -3.65 -32.13
N ILE A 666 -18.63 -4.16 -31.24
CA ILE A 666 -18.86 -4.31 -29.81
C ILE A 666 -18.55 -2.97 -29.13
N LYS A 667 -19.61 -2.26 -28.73
CA LYS A 667 -19.53 -0.96 -28.02
C LYS A 667 -19.78 -1.14 -26.53
N PHE A 668 -19.31 -0.18 -25.73
CA PHE A 668 -19.56 -0.15 -24.28
C PHE A 668 -21.06 -0.27 -23.98
N GLN A 669 -21.39 -1.07 -22.96
CA GLN A 669 -22.75 -1.26 -22.48
C GLN A 669 -22.86 -0.67 -21.09
N ASP A 670 -23.77 0.29 -20.90
CA ASP A 670 -24.01 0.86 -19.57
C ASP A 670 -24.68 -0.20 -18.68
N ALA A 671 -24.13 -0.42 -17.50
CA ALA A 671 -24.90 -0.94 -16.38
C ALA A 671 -25.55 0.22 -15.60
N SER A 672 -26.71 -0.03 -15.00
CA SER A 672 -27.41 0.98 -14.19
C SER A 672 -26.53 1.44 -13.01
N CYS A 673 -26.44 2.76 -12.81
CA CYS A 673 -25.65 3.41 -11.77
C CYS A 673 -24.17 2.99 -11.69
N GLN A 674 -23.56 2.59 -12.80
CA GLN A 674 -22.15 2.15 -12.85
C GLN A 674 -21.16 3.33 -12.86
N PRO A 675 -20.30 3.51 -11.83
CA PRO A 675 -19.21 4.47 -11.88
C PRO A 675 -18.23 4.13 -13.00
N LYS A 676 -17.78 5.16 -13.72
CA LYS A 676 -16.88 5.03 -14.85
C LYS A 676 -15.56 5.71 -14.54
N PHE A 677 -14.47 4.98 -14.73
CA PHE A 677 -13.12 5.50 -14.53
C PHE A 677 -12.28 5.28 -15.79
N LEU A 678 -11.49 6.30 -16.13
CA LEU A 678 -10.45 6.21 -17.16
C LEU A 678 -9.10 6.42 -16.50
N ILE A 679 -8.23 5.40 -16.56
CA ILE A 679 -6.85 5.49 -16.08
C ILE A 679 -5.94 5.73 -17.28
N GLU A 680 -5.33 6.90 -17.32
CA GLU A 680 -4.39 7.33 -18.34
C GLU A 680 -2.96 7.09 -17.83
N VAL A 681 -2.27 6.09 -18.40
CA VAL A 681 -0.88 5.76 -18.05
C VAL A 681 0.08 6.28 -19.12
N SER A 682 0.91 7.28 -18.80
CA SER A 682 1.85 7.90 -19.75
C SER A 682 3.25 8.12 -19.16
N ASP A 683 4.27 8.09 -20.01
CA ASP A 683 5.66 8.31 -19.64
C ASP A 683 6.29 9.58 -20.22
N GLY A 684 5.49 10.45 -20.84
CA GLY A 684 6.02 11.64 -21.50
C GLY A 684 5.00 12.73 -21.78
N MET A 685 5.51 13.85 -22.30
CA MET A 685 4.68 14.97 -22.74
C MET A 685 4.00 14.65 -24.07
N GLY A 686 2.71 14.96 -24.18
CA GLY A 686 1.97 14.83 -25.41
C GLY A 686 2.59 15.67 -26.54
N ASN A 687 2.88 15.02 -27.66
CA ASN A 687 3.70 15.55 -28.75
C ASN A 687 3.18 15.08 -30.11
N VAL A 688 2.00 15.54 -30.53
CA VAL A 688 1.53 15.36 -31.91
C VAL A 688 1.51 16.72 -32.59
N PRO A 689 2.56 17.10 -33.33
CA PRO A 689 2.50 18.25 -34.20
C PRO A 689 1.57 17.94 -35.38
N SER A 690 0.84 18.95 -35.84
CA SER A 690 0.29 18.91 -37.19
C SER A 690 1.44 18.84 -38.20
N THR A 691 1.22 18.23 -39.37
CA THR A 691 2.26 18.00 -40.39
C THR A 691 2.91 19.26 -40.97
N SER A 692 2.54 20.47 -40.52
CA SER A 692 3.16 21.75 -40.90
C SER A 692 4.16 22.33 -39.89
N ASP A 693 4.29 21.78 -38.67
CA ASP A 693 5.00 22.47 -37.58
C ASP A 693 6.42 21.95 -37.34
N VAL A 694 7.26 22.10 -38.37
CA VAL A 694 8.72 22.02 -38.22
C VAL A 694 9.25 23.32 -37.62
N GLY A 695 9.16 23.46 -36.28
CA GLY A 695 9.86 24.52 -35.54
C GLY A 695 9.28 25.00 -34.19
N LEU A 696 8.26 24.36 -33.61
CA LEU A 696 7.43 24.97 -32.54
C LEU A 696 7.44 24.27 -31.17
N TYR A 697 8.55 23.72 -30.69
CA TYR A 697 8.68 23.39 -29.26
C TYR A 697 9.03 24.66 -28.45
N ASN A 698 8.11 25.63 -28.42
CA ASN A 698 8.26 26.89 -27.66
C ASN A 698 7.22 26.99 -26.53
N GLU A 699 7.38 27.97 -25.65
CA GLU A 699 6.52 28.18 -24.47
C GLU A 699 5.02 28.35 -24.83
N ALA A 700 4.73 28.93 -26.01
CA ALA A 700 3.37 29.09 -26.50
C ALA A 700 2.71 27.74 -26.89
N TYR A 701 3.48 26.83 -27.50
CA TYR A 701 3.02 25.47 -27.82
C TYR A 701 2.75 24.65 -26.56
N ALA A 702 3.64 24.71 -25.57
CA ALA A 702 3.45 24.04 -24.28
C ALA A 702 2.16 24.50 -23.59
N THR A 703 1.92 25.82 -23.58
CA THR A 703 0.69 26.42 -23.03
C THR A 703 -0.56 25.97 -23.80
N TRP A 704 -0.52 25.96 -25.14
CA TRP A 704 -1.63 25.51 -25.96
C TRP A 704 -1.98 24.03 -25.69
N TYR A 705 -0.98 23.16 -25.63
CA TYR A 705 -1.20 21.73 -25.43
C TYR A 705 -1.73 21.42 -24.02
N LYS A 706 -1.26 22.17 -23.02
CA LYS A 706 -1.81 22.13 -21.66
C LYS A 706 -3.29 22.47 -21.62
N ASN A 707 -3.70 23.54 -22.32
CA ASN A 707 -5.11 23.91 -22.43
C ASN A 707 -5.92 22.82 -23.15
N LEU A 708 -5.36 22.20 -24.19
CA LEU A 708 -6.01 21.08 -24.88
C LEU A 708 -6.23 19.88 -23.95
N VAL A 709 -5.26 19.54 -23.09
CA VAL A 709 -5.43 18.50 -22.06
C VAL A 709 -6.56 18.85 -21.10
N ALA A 710 -6.62 20.10 -20.63
CA ALA A 710 -7.69 20.56 -19.75
C ALA A 710 -9.06 20.48 -20.44
N ASP A 711 -9.17 20.89 -21.71
CA ASP A 711 -10.40 20.83 -22.50
C ASP A 711 -10.89 19.38 -22.67
N LYS A 712 -9.98 18.45 -22.97
CA LYS A 712 -10.31 17.03 -23.14
C LYS A 712 -10.67 16.34 -21.83
N ALA A 713 -9.98 16.67 -20.73
CA ALA A 713 -10.33 16.19 -19.40
C ALA A 713 -11.71 16.69 -18.95
N ASN A 714 -12.05 17.95 -19.23
CA ASN A 714 -13.39 18.49 -18.97
C ASN A 714 -14.46 17.78 -19.80
N ALA A 715 -14.24 17.59 -21.11
CA ALA A 715 -15.18 16.90 -21.98
C ALA A 715 -15.41 15.44 -21.58
N LEU A 716 -14.39 14.78 -21.02
CA LEU A 716 -14.52 13.44 -20.45
C LEU A 716 -15.35 13.45 -19.17
N ALA A 717 -15.09 14.40 -18.26
CA ALA A 717 -15.87 14.57 -17.04
C ALA A 717 -17.35 14.89 -17.33
N ASP A 718 -17.64 15.67 -18.38
CA ASP A 718 -19.01 15.98 -18.83
C ASP A 718 -19.81 14.72 -19.22
N THR A 719 -19.13 13.60 -19.51
CA THR A 719 -19.77 12.29 -19.77
C THR A 719 -19.93 11.40 -18.53
N GLY A 720 -19.63 11.91 -17.34
CA GLY A 720 -19.69 11.16 -16.08
C GLY A 720 -18.56 10.13 -15.92
N VAL A 721 -17.38 10.42 -16.47
CA VAL A 721 -16.19 9.56 -16.35
C VAL A 721 -15.13 10.25 -15.51
N SER A 722 -14.69 9.60 -14.44
CA SER A 722 -13.62 10.08 -13.57
C SER A 722 -12.25 9.72 -14.14
N ALA A 723 -11.44 10.73 -14.45
CA ALA A 723 -10.11 10.54 -15.03
C ALA A 723 -9.03 10.37 -13.95
N ILE A 724 -8.06 9.47 -14.18
CA ILE A 724 -6.95 9.20 -13.28
C ILE A 724 -5.64 9.22 -14.07
N GLY A 725 -4.83 10.25 -13.89
CA GLY A 725 -3.48 10.33 -14.47
C GLY A 725 -2.44 9.53 -13.67
N VAL A 726 -1.74 8.62 -14.35
CA VAL A 726 -0.58 7.87 -13.87
C VAL A 726 0.64 8.18 -14.74
N GLY A 727 1.65 8.82 -14.15
CA GLY A 727 2.91 9.15 -14.80
C GLY A 727 3.94 8.07 -14.49
N PHE A 728 4.55 7.47 -15.51
CA PHE A 728 5.50 6.37 -15.33
C PHE A 728 6.86 6.67 -15.96
N GLY A 729 7.87 6.99 -15.16
CA GLY A 729 9.21 7.30 -15.64
C GLY A 729 9.28 8.61 -16.41
N ILE A 730 8.45 9.60 -16.05
CA ILE A 730 8.47 10.96 -16.59
C ILE A 730 9.69 11.71 -15.99
N PRO A 731 10.54 12.36 -16.79
CA PRO A 731 11.63 13.20 -16.31
C PRO A 731 11.12 14.38 -15.45
N GLU A 732 11.88 14.79 -14.43
CA GLU A 732 11.57 15.98 -13.62
C GLU A 732 11.48 17.25 -14.50
N GLY A 733 10.35 17.94 -14.45
CA GLY A 733 10.04 19.12 -15.27
C GLY A 733 9.21 18.83 -16.53
N GLU A 734 8.92 17.57 -16.86
CA GLU A 734 8.13 17.17 -18.04
C GLU A 734 6.71 16.68 -17.67
N GLU A 735 6.33 16.76 -16.40
CA GLU A 735 5.06 16.28 -15.85
C GLU A 735 3.86 17.24 -16.01
N GLU A 736 4.05 18.45 -16.57
CA GLU A 736 3.03 19.51 -16.51
C GLU A 736 1.65 19.11 -17.08
N GLN A 737 1.63 18.33 -18.16
CA GLN A 737 0.38 17.90 -18.80
C GLN A 737 -0.42 16.94 -17.90
N ILE A 738 0.24 15.98 -17.26
CA ILE A 738 -0.44 15.01 -16.39
C ILE A 738 -0.90 15.64 -15.07
N PHE A 739 -0.19 16.67 -14.59
CA PHE A 739 -0.67 17.51 -13.50
C PHE A 739 -1.96 18.24 -13.87
N THR A 740 -2.06 18.72 -15.11
CA THR A 740 -3.26 19.41 -15.59
C THR A 740 -4.47 18.47 -15.62
N LEU A 741 -4.28 17.22 -16.04
CA LEU A 741 -5.31 16.18 -15.97
C LEU A 741 -5.79 15.97 -14.51
N ALA A 742 -4.85 15.78 -13.58
CA ALA A 742 -5.18 15.53 -12.17
C ALA A 742 -5.92 16.72 -11.52
N GLU A 743 -5.51 17.94 -11.84
CA GLU A 743 -6.14 19.17 -11.33
C GLU A 743 -7.58 19.32 -11.83
N VAL A 744 -7.83 19.10 -13.13
CA VAL A 744 -9.19 19.12 -13.69
C VAL A 744 -10.04 18.00 -13.10
N ALA A 745 -9.51 16.78 -13.01
CA ALA A 745 -10.24 15.63 -12.47
C ALA A 745 -10.71 15.86 -11.03
N ASN A 746 -9.84 16.33 -10.13
CA ASN A 746 -10.21 16.64 -8.75
C ASN A 746 -11.19 17.80 -8.65
N THR A 747 -10.99 18.86 -9.43
CA THR A 747 -11.90 20.02 -9.45
C THR A 747 -13.30 19.58 -9.85
N ARG A 748 -13.42 18.77 -10.90
CA ARG A 748 -14.71 18.26 -11.38
C ARG A 748 -15.34 17.27 -10.42
N GLY A 749 -14.56 16.34 -9.86
CA GLY A 749 -15.05 15.36 -8.88
C GLY A 749 -15.54 15.98 -7.56
N LYS A 750 -15.03 17.16 -7.18
CA LYS A 750 -15.50 17.90 -5.99
C LYS A 750 -16.72 18.78 -6.25
N ALA A 751 -16.88 19.26 -7.49
CA ALA A 751 -17.98 20.13 -7.88
C ALA A 751 -19.28 19.35 -8.12
N ASP A 752 -19.18 18.06 -8.42
CA ASP A 752 -20.33 17.19 -8.62
C ASP A 752 -20.99 16.82 -7.28
N THR A 753 -22.30 17.01 -7.18
CA THR A 753 -23.12 16.58 -6.03
C THR A 753 -23.80 15.24 -6.28
N SER A 754 -23.56 14.62 -7.44
CA SER A 754 -23.99 13.26 -7.80
C SER A 754 -22.85 12.26 -7.66
N ASP A 755 -23.16 10.99 -7.42
CA ASP A 755 -22.19 9.89 -7.32
C ASP A 755 -21.58 9.47 -8.69
N SER A 756 -21.48 10.41 -9.64
CA SER A 756 -21.04 10.15 -11.01
C SER A 756 -19.56 10.46 -11.25
N LEU A 757 -19.01 11.43 -10.52
CA LEU A 757 -17.61 11.86 -10.62
C LEU A 757 -16.92 11.84 -9.24
N TYR A 758 -15.65 11.45 -9.24
CA TYR A 758 -14.87 11.25 -8.02
C TYR A 758 -13.54 11.99 -8.10
N ALA A 759 -13.17 12.67 -7.01
CA ALA A 759 -11.85 13.27 -6.84
C ALA A 759 -10.85 12.20 -6.36
N MET A 760 -10.05 11.68 -7.30
CA MET A 760 -9.22 10.50 -7.07
C MET A 760 -7.75 10.80 -6.80
N HIS A 761 -7.32 12.05 -6.96
CA HIS A 761 -5.93 12.48 -6.79
C HIS A 761 -5.69 13.08 -5.41
N GLN A 762 -4.48 12.92 -4.88
CA GLN A 762 -4.06 13.65 -3.68
C GLN A 762 -3.88 15.13 -4.00
N GLU A 763 -3.85 15.98 -2.98
CA GLU A 763 -3.67 17.41 -3.14
C GLU A 763 -2.46 17.91 -2.36
N ASP A 764 -1.77 18.90 -2.91
CA ASP A 764 -0.72 19.61 -2.18
C ASP A 764 -1.32 20.58 -1.14
N ALA A 765 -0.43 21.30 -0.43
CA ALA A 765 -0.84 22.26 0.60
C ALA A 765 -1.68 23.44 0.06
N THR A 766 -1.71 23.65 -1.27
CA THR A 766 -2.51 24.68 -1.94
C THR A 766 -3.86 24.16 -2.45
N GLY A 767 -4.12 22.85 -2.32
CA GLY A 767 -5.30 22.18 -2.83
C GLY A 767 -5.19 21.76 -4.30
N LYS A 768 -3.99 21.82 -4.89
CA LYS A 768 -3.76 21.42 -6.28
C LYS A 768 -3.67 19.89 -6.39
N GLY A 769 -4.43 19.32 -7.33
CA GLY A 769 -4.40 17.87 -7.62
C GLY A 769 -3.02 17.40 -8.10
N LEU A 770 -2.53 16.31 -7.50
CA LEU A 770 -1.25 15.67 -7.80
C LEU A 770 -1.49 14.35 -8.52
N PRO A 771 -0.88 14.13 -9.70
CA PRO A 771 -0.99 12.86 -10.39
C PRO A 771 -0.26 11.76 -9.62
N TYR A 772 -0.58 10.51 -9.93
CA TYR A 772 0.19 9.39 -9.41
C TYR A 772 1.46 9.24 -10.23
N LEU A 773 2.64 9.38 -9.60
CA LEU A 773 3.93 9.24 -10.28
C LEU A 773 4.65 7.98 -9.80
N ALA A 774 5.26 7.27 -10.74
CA ALA A 774 6.09 6.11 -10.47
C ALA A 774 7.35 6.14 -11.33
N THR A 775 8.48 5.76 -10.76
CA THR A 775 9.78 5.71 -11.46
C THR A 775 10.32 4.30 -11.59
N ASN A 776 9.70 3.32 -10.94
CA ASN A 776 10.09 1.91 -11.00
C ASN A 776 8.86 0.99 -10.88
N LYS A 777 9.09 -0.32 -11.04
CA LYS A 777 8.04 -1.34 -10.99
C LYS A 777 7.26 -1.36 -9.68
N ASP A 778 7.95 -1.30 -8.54
CA ASP A 778 7.32 -1.40 -7.22
C ASP A 778 6.46 -0.16 -6.92
N GLU A 779 6.95 1.03 -7.29
CA GLU A 779 6.17 2.27 -7.24
C GLU A 779 4.94 2.21 -8.13
N LEU A 780 5.06 1.71 -9.37
CA LEU A 780 3.92 1.57 -10.27
C LEU A 780 2.88 0.59 -9.71
N MET A 781 3.31 -0.55 -9.14
CA MET A 781 2.42 -1.48 -8.45
C MET A 781 1.71 -0.82 -7.25
N ASN A 782 2.44 -0.05 -6.45
CA ASN A 782 1.88 0.65 -5.28
C ASN A 782 0.90 1.74 -5.70
N VAL A 783 1.19 2.48 -6.77
CA VAL A 783 0.28 3.45 -7.38
C VAL A 783 -1.03 2.76 -7.76
N PHE A 784 -0.99 1.68 -8.54
CA PHE A 784 -2.21 0.97 -8.94
C PHE A 784 -2.97 0.37 -7.76
N ARG A 785 -2.27 -0.19 -6.76
CA ARG A 785 -2.90 -0.66 -5.52
C ARG A 785 -3.62 0.49 -4.80
N THR A 786 -2.99 1.66 -4.73
CA THR A 786 -3.58 2.85 -4.10
C THR A 786 -4.82 3.31 -4.87
N ILE A 787 -4.72 3.45 -6.20
CA ILE A 787 -5.85 3.80 -7.05
C ILE A 787 -6.99 2.81 -6.86
N MET A 788 -6.71 1.50 -6.86
CA MET A 788 -7.74 0.49 -6.69
C MET A 788 -8.36 0.51 -5.31
N ASN A 789 -7.59 0.73 -4.26
CA ASN A 789 -8.14 0.90 -2.91
C ASN A 789 -9.01 2.16 -2.83
N SER A 790 -8.63 3.25 -3.49
CA SER A 790 -9.43 4.47 -3.55
C SER A 790 -10.70 4.27 -4.37
N VAL A 791 -10.65 3.61 -5.54
CA VAL A 791 -11.83 3.29 -6.36
C VAL A 791 -12.76 2.38 -5.57
N LYS A 792 -12.21 1.34 -4.96
CA LYS A 792 -12.99 0.43 -4.13
C LYS A 792 -13.58 1.12 -2.91
N GLY A 793 -12.82 1.99 -2.25
CA GLY A 793 -13.33 2.83 -1.17
C GLY A 793 -14.50 3.66 -1.67
N ALA A 794 -14.25 4.55 -2.63
CA ALA A 794 -15.22 5.47 -3.18
C ALA A 794 -16.52 4.79 -3.67
N VAL A 795 -16.42 3.61 -4.29
CA VAL A 795 -17.56 2.89 -4.88
C VAL A 795 -18.24 1.94 -3.90
N PHE A 796 -17.52 1.35 -2.93
CA PHE A 796 -18.05 0.29 -2.05
C PHE A 796 -18.35 0.74 -0.61
N PHE A 797 -18.07 2.00 -0.21
CA PHE A 797 -18.34 2.55 1.14
C PHE A 797 -19.80 2.53 1.59
N GLY A 798 -20.77 2.05 0.80
CA GLY A 798 -22.18 1.94 1.19
C GLY A 798 -22.71 0.53 1.48
N SER A 799 -21.91 -0.53 1.27
CA SER A 799 -22.47 -1.89 1.11
C SER A 799 -22.74 -2.69 2.40
N ALA A 800 -22.65 -2.08 3.58
CA ALA A 800 -23.13 -2.64 4.84
C ALA A 800 -23.91 -1.57 5.62
N PRO A 801 -24.87 -1.93 6.49
CA PRO A 801 -25.40 -1.01 7.50
C PRO A 801 -24.28 -0.60 8.47
N ALA A 802 -23.48 0.36 8.04
CA ALA A 802 -22.43 0.98 8.83
C ALA A 802 -23.02 2.20 9.53
N ALA A 803 -22.67 2.40 10.80
CA ALA A 803 -23.05 3.62 11.50
C ALA A 803 -22.38 4.83 10.82
N THR A 804 -23.16 5.79 10.33
CA THR A 804 -22.68 6.99 9.65
C THR A 804 -22.36 8.11 10.62
N THR A 805 -23.17 8.24 11.66
CA THR A 805 -23.03 9.24 12.71
C THR A 805 -23.60 8.69 14.02
N SER A 806 -23.20 9.27 15.14
CA SER A 806 -23.65 8.82 16.46
C SER A 806 -23.76 9.95 17.45
N THR A 807 -24.63 9.75 18.44
CA THR A 807 -24.76 10.64 19.60
C THR A 807 -24.63 9.84 20.88
N ASP A 808 -23.60 10.18 21.65
CA ASP A 808 -23.31 9.58 22.95
C ASP A 808 -24.01 10.37 24.07
N LEU A 809 -24.74 9.65 24.93
CA LEU A 809 -25.46 10.16 26.10
C LEU A 809 -24.86 9.62 27.41
N GLY A 810 -23.68 8.99 27.37
CA GLY A 810 -22.97 8.40 28.49
C GLY A 810 -23.31 6.91 28.70
N ASP A 811 -24.57 6.63 29.04
CA ASP A 811 -25.06 5.26 29.28
C ASP A 811 -25.80 4.68 28.06
N MET A 812 -25.93 5.46 27.00
CA MET A 812 -26.60 5.10 25.76
C MET A 812 -25.94 5.81 24.59
N VAL A 813 -25.74 5.11 23.48
CA VAL A 813 -25.34 5.68 22.19
C VAL A 813 -26.48 5.48 21.21
N VAL A 814 -26.85 6.54 20.49
CA VAL A 814 -27.78 6.48 19.36
C VAL A 814 -26.97 6.52 18.08
N LEU A 815 -27.05 5.46 17.28
CA LEU A 815 -26.34 5.28 16.01
C LEU A 815 -27.32 5.52 14.86
N ALA A 816 -26.93 6.30 13.86
CA ALA A 816 -27.60 6.33 12.57
C ALA A 816 -26.84 5.46 11.58
N SER A 817 -27.55 4.77 10.68
CA SER A 817 -26.97 3.91 9.65
C SER A 817 -27.79 3.97 8.35
N PHE A 818 -27.22 3.45 7.27
CA PHE A 818 -27.94 3.28 6.00
C PHE A 818 -27.54 2.00 5.28
N ASN A 819 -28.38 1.57 4.35
CA ASN A 819 -28.18 0.42 3.48
C ASN A 819 -28.12 0.90 2.03
N ALA A 820 -26.94 0.89 1.38
CA ALA A 820 -26.84 1.28 -0.03
C ALA A 820 -27.58 0.32 -0.97
N GLY A 821 -27.88 -0.90 -0.52
CA GLY A 821 -28.67 -1.94 -1.19
C GLY A 821 -30.02 -1.46 -1.72
N ASN A 822 -30.65 -0.57 -0.96
CA ASN A 822 -32.00 -0.07 -1.25
C ASN A 822 -32.20 1.38 -0.79
N TRP A 823 -31.13 2.05 -0.37
CA TRP A 823 -31.12 3.42 0.15
C TRP A 823 -32.14 3.61 1.27
N THR A 824 -32.14 2.69 2.24
CA THR A 824 -32.93 2.80 3.48
C THR A 824 -32.02 3.15 4.65
N GLY A 825 -32.55 3.84 5.65
CA GLY A 825 -31.82 4.21 6.87
C GLY A 825 -32.35 3.49 8.10
N ASP A 826 -31.58 3.57 9.18
CA ASP A 826 -32.03 3.17 10.51
C ASP A 826 -31.39 4.00 11.61
N ILE A 827 -32.07 4.08 12.75
CA ILE A 827 -31.54 4.64 13.99
C ILE A 827 -31.61 3.55 15.07
N GLU A 828 -30.51 3.31 15.76
CA GLU A 828 -30.36 2.25 16.74
C GLU A 828 -29.87 2.83 18.07
N ALA A 829 -30.54 2.50 19.17
CA ALA A 829 -30.04 2.82 20.51
C ALA A 829 -29.35 1.62 21.13
N ILE A 830 -28.12 1.80 21.60
CA ILE A 830 -27.34 0.80 22.32
C ILE A 830 -27.07 1.32 23.73
N THR A 831 -27.37 0.52 24.74
CA THR A 831 -27.14 0.89 26.15
C THR A 831 -25.85 0.31 26.69
N LYS A 832 -25.32 0.90 27.76
CA LYS A 832 -24.15 0.38 28.48
C LYS A 832 -24.61 -0.47 29.65
N ASP A 833 -24.08 -1.68 29.77
CA ASP A 833 -24.25 -2.52 30.96
C ASP A 833 -23.56 -1.83 32.14
N THR A 834 -24.36 -1.42 33.12
CA THR A 834 -23.94 -0.67 34.31
C THR A 834 -23.11 -1.50 35.30
N THR A 835 -23.06 -2.83 35.14
CA THR A 835 -22.30 -3.75 35.99
C THR A 835 -20.95 -4.11 35.37
N THR A 836 -20.89 -4.29 34.05
CA THR A 836 -19.68 -4.73 33.34
C THR A 836 -18.96 -3.62 32.58
N GLY A 837 -19.60 -2.46 32.38
CA GLY A 837 -19.08 -1.36 31.59
C GLY A 837 -19.04 -1.62 30.07
N LYS A 838 -19.51 -2.78 29.62
CA LYS A 838 -19.60 -3.16 28.20
C LYS A 838 -20.88 -2.58 27.58
N TRP A 839 -20.85 -2.27 26.28
CA TRP A 839 -22.08 -1.95 25.54
C TRP A 839 -22.92 -3.22 25.36
N SER A 840 -24.22 -3.13 25.66
CA SER A 840 -25.19 -4.23 25.54
C SER A 840 -25.62 -4.46 24.09
N THR A 841 -26.48 -5.45 23.85
CA THR A 841 -27.22 -5.55 22.58
C THR A 841 -28.13 -4.33 22.37
N SER A 842 -28.54 -4.12 21.12
CA SER A 842 -29.54 -3.12 20.70
C SER A 842 -30.72 -3.04 21.68
N LEU A 843 -31.03 -1.83 22.16
CA LEU A 843 -32.24 -1.57 22.96
C LEU A 843 -33.46 -1.52 22.04
N TRP A 844 -33.33 -0.82 20.92
CA TRP A 844 -34.35 -0.75 19.88
C TRP A 844 -33.71 -0.27 18.57
N LYS A 845 -34.36 -0.62 17.45
CA LYS A 845 -34.14 -0.06 16.12
C LYS A 845 -35.39 0.65 15.64
N ALA A 846 -35.27 1.84 15.05
CA ALA A 846 -36.42 2.61 14.58
C ALA A 846 -37.12 1.92 13.39
N SER A 847 -36.37 1.24 12.53
CA SER A 847 -36.91 0.47 11.40
C SER A 847 -37.86 -0.67 11.86
N GLU A 848 -37.64 -1.22 13.05
CA GLU A 848 -38.48 -2.25 13.68
C GLU A 848 -39.70 -1.65 14.38
N ASN A 849 -39.62 -0.37 14.80
CA ASN A 849 -40.63 0.31 15.61
C ASN A 849 -41.39 1.42 14.87
N THR A 850 -41.22 1.54 13.55
CA THR A 850 -41.93 2.56 12.74
C THR A 850 -43.44 2.24 12.72
N PRO A 851 -44.33 3.19 13.07
CA PRO A 851 -45.78 2.95 13.05
C PRO A 851 -46.33 2.64 11.66
N LEU A 852 -47.34 1.77 11.58
CA LEU A 852 -48.09 1.51 10.33
C LEU A 852 -48.75 2.78 9.77
N ASN A 853 -49.27 3.64 10.66
CA ASN A 853 -49.82 4.94 10.31
C ASN A 853 -48.87 6.03 10.82
N ARG A 854 -48.09 6.63 9.92
CA ARG A 854 -47.10 7.66 10.25
C ARG A 854 -47.75 9.03 10.34
N SER A 855 -47.38 9.81 11.35
CA SER A 855 -47.84 11.20 11.52
C SER A 855 -46.86 12.16 10.85
N VAL A 856 -47.03 12.36 9.54
CA VAL A 856 -46.13 13.19 8.73
C VAL A 856 -46.77 14.56 8.49
N TRP A 857 -45.98 15.62 8.60
CA TRP A 857 -46.42 17.01 8.49
C TRP A 857 -45.60 17.77 7.45
N THR A 858 -46.20 18.77 6.81
CA THR A 858 -45.54 19.71 5.91
C THR A 858 -46.15 21.10 6.07
N VAL A 859 -45.75 22.06 5.25
CA VAL A 859 -46.32 23.41 5.23
C VAL A 859 -46.95 23.74 3.88
N ASP A 860 -48.08 24.44 3.91
CA ASP A 860 -48.74 24.92 2.69
C ASP A 860 -48.03 26.14 2.05
N SER A 861 -48.60 26.67 0.96
CA SER A 861 -48.09 27.86 0.30
C SER A 861 -48.06 29.09 1.21
N GLY A 862 -48.94 29.17 2.21
CA GLY A 862 -49.03 30.20 3.25
C GLY A 862 -48.19 29.95 4.51
N ASN A 863 -47.36 28.90 4.53
CA ASN A 863 -46.56 28.45 5.67
C ASN A 863 -47.38 27.94 6.88
N ASN A 864 -48.62 27.52 6.67
CA ASN A 864 -49.41 26.87 7.71
C ASN A 864 -49.07 25.38 7.77
N LEU A 865 -48.97 24.82 8.98
CA LEU A 865 -48.73 23.40 9.20
C LEU A 865 -49.94 22.57 8.75
N ILE A 866 -49.71 21.61 7.85
CA ILE A 866 -50.73 20.69 7.33
C ILE A 866 -50.22 19.25 7.41
N THR A 867 -51.14 18.29 7.51
CA THR A 867 -50.79 16.87 7.47
C THR A 867 -50.36 16.47 6.06
N TYR A 868 -49.25 15.75 5.95
CA TYR A 868 -48.84 15.14 4.70
C TYR A 868 -49.74 13.94 4.40
N THR A 869 -50.27 13.90 3.19
CA THR A 869 -51.15 12.90 2.61
C THR A 869 -50.73 12.71 1.15
N ASP A 870 -51.00 11.54 0.57
CA ASP A 870 -50.76 11.28 -0.87
C ASP A 870 -51.49 12.29 -1.81
N SER A 871 -52.39 13.09 -1.24
CA SER A 871 -53.17 14.14 -1.92
C SER A 871 -52.71 15.58 -1.64
N THR A 872 -51.87 15.83 -0.62
CA THR A 872 -51.36 17.19 -0.32
C THR A 872 -50.23 17.61 -1.24
N LEU A 873 -49.57 16.64 -1.88
CA LEU A 873 -48.68 16.81 -3.02
C LEU A 873 -49.21 15.90 -4.12
N ALA A 874 -49.69 16.47 -5.22
CA ALA A 874 -50.41 15.71 -6.24
C ALA A 874 -49.49 14.67 -6.90
N GLY A 875 -49.67 13.39 -6.57
CA GLY A 875 -48.98 12.26 -7.23
C GLY A 875 -47.77 11.69 -6.47
N ASP A 876 -47.53 12.13 -5.24
CA ASP A 876 -46.26 11.93 -4.53
C ASP A 876 -46.40 10.96 -3.34
N ASN A 877 -45.87 9.73 -3.48
CA ASN A 877 -45.81 8.74 -2.39
C ASN A 877 -44.36 8.46 -1.95
N TYR A 878 -43.69 9.48 -1.40
CA TYR A 878 -42.31 9.39 -0.90
C TYR A 878 -42.16 8.59 0.41
N LEU A 879 -43.26 8.08 0.98
CA LEU A 879 -43.29 7.25 2.19
C LEU A 879 -43.16 5.74 1.91
N CYS A 880 -42.70 5.37 0.70
CA CYS A 880 -42.47 3.97 0.31
C CYS A 880 -41.42 3.25 1.18
N LYS A 881 -40.52 4.01 1.81
CA LYS A 881 -39.52 3.52 2.75
C LYS A 881 -39.93 3.90 4.18
N LYS A 882 -39.65 3.01 5.13
CA LYS A 882 -39.88 3.30 6.56
C LYS A 882 -39.04 4.51 7.00
N ILE A 883 -37.77 4.54 6.58
CA ILE A 883 -36.81 5.62 6.81
C ILE A 883 -35.88 5.66 5.58
N GLY A 884 -35.66 6.84 4.99
CA GLY A 884 -34.63 7.05 3.96
C GLY A 884 -33.21 6.89 4.52
N ASP A 885 -32.22 6.73 3.65
CA ASP A 885 -30.83 6.62 4.10
C ASP A 885 -30.38 7.84 4.92
N ILE A 886 -29.60 7.60 5.98
CA ILE A 886 -29.11 8.66 6.87
C ILE A 886 -27.59 8.78 6.66
N VAL A 887 -27.19 9.71 5.80
CA VAL A 887 -25.78 10.02 5.51
C VAL A 887 -25.48 11.44 5.99
N HIS A 888 -24.37 11.62 6.71
CA HIS A 888 -23.92 12.91 7.28
C HIS A 888 -24.89 13.64 8.22
N SER A 889 -25.99 13.01 8.65
CA SER A 889 -26.99 13.59 9.55
C SER A 889 -26.89 12.97 10.94
N THR A 890 -26.40 13.75 11.91
CA THR A 890 -26.17 13.28 13.29
C THR A 890 -27.46 13.33 14.11
N PRO A 891 -27.90 12.23 14.77
CA PRO A 891 -29.08 12.24 15.61
C PRO A 891 -28.97 13.24 16.76
N VAL A 892 -29.91 14.18 16.90
CA VAL A 892 -29.92 15.13 18.03
C VAL A 892 -30.93 14.68 19.07
N VAL A 893 -30.46 14.43 20.30
CA VAL A 893 -31.34 14.04 21.40
C VAL A 893 -31.76 15.26 22.21
N VAL A 894 -33.07 15.45 22.35
CA VAL A 894 -33.68 16.54 23.13
C VAL A 894 -34.50 15.95 24.26
N GLY A 895 -34.17 16.36 25.49
CA GLY A 895 -34.91 16.01 26.71
C GLY A 895 -35.41 17.24 27.47
N ALA A 896 -35.54 17.10 28.78
CA ALA A 896 -35.87 18.23 29.66
C ALA A 896 -34.79 19.34 29.56
N PRO A 897 -35.17 20.63 29.68
CA PRO A 897 -34.23 21.74 29.52
C PRO A 897 -33.08 21.67 30.54
N PRO A 898 -31.80 21.57 30.11
CA PRO A 898 -30.69 21.29 31.02
C PRO A 898 -30.29 22.51 31.87
N TYR A 899 -30.23 23.69 31.26
CA TYR A 899 -29.68 24.90 31.89
C TYR A 899 -30.74 25.71 32.64
N PHE A 900 -30.32 26.53 33.60
CA PHE A 900 -31.18 27.50 34.26
C PHE A 900 -30.89 28.88 33.68
N TYR A 901 -31.91 29.53 33.13
CA TYR A 901 -31.81 30.90 32.65
C TYR A 901 -32.71 31.81 33.50
N ALA A 902 -32.14 32.93 33.93
CA ALA A 902 -32.81 33.92 34.77
C ALA A 902 -33.49 35.01 33.93
N PHE A 903 -34.33 34.61 32.96
CA PHE A 903 -35.19 35.53 32.21
C PHE A 903 -36.55 34.87 31.91
N ASP A 904 -37.57 35.70 31.75
CA ASP A 904 -38.96 35.33 31.46
C ASP A 904 -39.60 34.32 32.44
N SER A 905 -40.68 33.68 32.00
CA SER A 905 -41.31 32.52 32.65
C SER A 905 -40.50 31.22 32.47
N TYR A 906 -39.22 31.29 32.07
CA TYR A 906 -38.39 30.12 31.79
C TYR A 906 -38.22 29.20 33.01
N ALA A 907 -38.16 29.76 34.22
CA ALA A 907 -38.13 28.97 35.45
C ALA A 907 -39.39 28.10 35.62
N SER A 908 -40.57 28.65 35.29
CA SER A 908 -41.84 27.92 35.30
C SER A 908 -41.92 26.91 34.15
N PHE A 909 -41.45 27.28 32.96
CA PHE A 909 -41.34 26.39 31.78
C PHE A 909 -40.44 25.18 32.07
N LYS A 910 -39.23 25.41 32.59
CA LYS A 910 -38.29 24.35 32.97
C LYS A 910 -38.88 23.49 34.08
N ARG A 911 -39.42 24.09 35.15
CA ARG A 911 -40.04 23.32 36.25
C ARG A 911 -41.19 22.47 35.74
N ASN A 912 -42.00 22.98 34.81
CA ASN A 912 -43.05 22.19 34.18
C ASN A 912 -42.45 21.01 33.40
N LEU A 913 -41.54 21.28 32.45
CA LEU A 913 -40.97 20.26 31.57
C LEU A 913 -39.93 19.33 32.21
N SER A 914 -39.48 19.59 33.44
CA SER A 914 -38.50 18.76 34.16
C SER A 914 -39.09 18.05 35.37
N VAL A 915 -40.23 18.53 35.92
CA VAL A 915 -40.77 18.04 37.20
C VAL A 915 -42.28 17.76 37.12
N ALA A 916 -43.10 18.74 36.73
CA ALA A 916 -44.56 18.60 36.81
C ALA A 916 -45.17 17.81 35.65
N SER A 917 -44.60 17.94 34.46
CA SER A 917 -44.93 17.19 33.24
C SER A 917 -43.62 16.96 32.46
N PRO A 918 -42.80 15.98 32.88
CA PRO A 918 -41.48 15.75 32.29
C PRO A 918 -41.56 15.55 30.77
N ARG A 919 -40.78 16.32 30.01
CA ARG A 919 -40.71 16.18 28.56
C ARG A 919 -40.10 14.83 28.20
N ALA A 920 -40.83 14.04 27.40
CA ALA A 920 -40.32 12.81 26.84
C ALA A 920 -39.04 13.06 26.02
N LYS A 921 -38.03 12.20 26.17
CA LYS A 921 -36.78 12.30 25.41
C LYS A 921 -37.03 11.85 23.97
N MET A 922 -36.61 12.70 23.02
CA MET A 922 -36.79 12.46 21.59
C MET A 922 -35.44 12.53 20.88
N ALA A 923 -35.23 11.65 19.90
CA ALA A 923 -34.12 11.72 18.95
C ALA A 923 -34.64 12.29 17.62
N TYR A 924 -33.94 13.29 17.09
CA TYR A 924 -34.27 13.94 15.82
C TYR A 924 -33.17 13.67 14.80
N VAL A 925 -33.55 13.27 13.59
CA VAL A 925 -32.56 13.02 12.53
C VAL A 925 -33.17 13.33 11.17
N GLY A 926 -32.43 14.03 10.31
CA GLY A 926 -32.80 14.19 8.90
C GLY A 926 -32.40 12.95 8.11
N SER A 927 -33.26 12.49 7.20
CA SER A 927 -32.94 11.41 6.28
C SER A 927 -33.10 11.85 4.82
N ASN A 928 -32.50 11.09 3.92
CA ASN A 928 -32.48 11.37 2.49
C ASN A 928 -33.80 11.01 1.78
N ASP A 929 -34.85 10.64 2.52
CA ASP A 929 -36.24 10.72 2.04
C ASP A 929 -36.82 12.17 2.11
N GLY A 930 -35.99 13.13 2.56
CA GLY A 930 -36.35 14.53 2.68
C GLY A 930 -37.07 14.87 3.99
N LEU A 931 -37.25 13.92 4.89
CA LEU A 931 -37.95 14.12 6.16
C LEU A 931 -36.98 14.38 7.31
N LEU A 932 -37.42 15.25 8.22
CA LEU A 932 -36.92 15.30 9.59
C LEU A 932 -37.76 14.36 10.45
N HIS A 933 -37.15 13.28 10.94
CA HIS A 933 -37.82 12.28 11.78
C HIS A 933 -37.68 12.61 13.27
N ALA A 934 -38.70 12.27 14.05
CA ALA A 934 -38.69 12.39 15.52
C ALA A 934 -39.04 11.05 16.18
N PHE A 935 -38.04 10.40 16.78
CA PHE A 935 -38.17 9.10 17.43
C PHE A 935 -38.20 9.20 18.95
N SER A 936 -39.05 8.41 19.60
CA SER A 936 -39.07 8.24 21.04
C SER A 936 -37.81 7.54 21.51
N LEU A 937 -37.01 8.17 22.40
CA LEU A 937 -35.77 7.55 22.88
C LEU A 937 -36.03 6.32 23.77
N GLU A 938 -37.24 6.21 24.34
CA GLU A 938 -37.64 5.08 25.18
C GLU A 938 -38.01 3.83 24.37
N THR A 939 -38.62 4.01 23.21
CA THR A 939 -39.25 2.90 22.46
C THR A 939 -38.78 2.76 21.01
N GLY A 940 -37.98 3.69 20.50
CA GLY A 940 -37.60 3.74 19.08
C GLY A 940 -38.74 4.10 18.12
N GLN A 941 -39.97 4.30 18.62
CA GLN A 941 -41.14 4.58 17.79
C GLN A 941 -41.12 6.02 17.27
N GLU A 942 -41.35 6.19 15.95
CA GLU A 942 -41.54 7.50 15.34
C GLU A 942 -42.82 8.17 15.87
N ARG A 943 -42.70 9.37 16.43
CA ARG A 943 -43.84 10.14 16.94
C ARG A 943 -44.42 11.06 15.87
N TRP A 944 -43.54 11.64 15.05
CA TRP A 944 -43.91 12.44 13.89
C TRP A 944 -42.70 12.58 12.95
N ALA A 945 -42.97 12.94 11.71
CA ALA A 945 -41.96 13.38 10.75
C ALA A 945 -42.40 14.70 10.10
N PHE A 946 -41.45 15.49 9.62
CA PHE A 946 -41.71 16.78 9.00
C PHE A 946 -40.97 16.92 7.68
N LEU A 947 -41.67 17.30 6.62
CA LEU A 947 -41.11 17.61 5.32
C LEU A 947 -40.83 19.13 5.20
N PRO A 948 -39.56 19.57 5.11
CA PRO A 948 -39.23 20.97 4.90
C PRO A 948 -39.59 21.44 3.49
N LYS A 949 -40.24 22.60 3.38
CA LYS A 949 -40.60 23.23 2.10
C LYS A 949 -39.42 23.46 1.15
N SER A 950 -38.21 23.65 1.69
CA SER A 950 -36.99 23.84 0.91
C SER A 950 -36.57 22.59 0.12
N LEU A 951 -36.96 21.40 0.57
CA LEU A 951 -36.62 20.14 -0.09
C LEU A 951 -37.67 19.71 -1.13
N GLN A 952 -38.84 20.37 -1.14
CA GLN A 952 -39.94 20.05 -2.05
C GLN A 952 -39.53 20.10 -3.52
N ALA A 953 -38.76 21.11 -3.93
CA ALA A 953 -38.34 21.27 -5.32
C ALA A 953 -37.43 20.12 -5.79
N LYS A 954 -36.54 19.63 -4.92
CA LYS A 954 -35.66 18.48 -5.22
C LYS A 954 -36.45 17.18 -5.28
N LEU A 955 -37.42 16.99 -4.38
CA LEU A 955 -38.27 15.79 -4.37
C LEU A 955 -39.15 15.69 -5.62
N ASN A 956 -39.66 16.82 -6.12
CA ASN A 956 -40.44 16.87 -7.37
C ASN A 956 -39.66 16.33 -8.59
N GLU A 957 -38.32 16.24 -8.54
CA GLU A 957 -37.51 15.64 -9.61
C GLU A 957 -37.79 14.15 -9.79
N ALA A 958 -38.37 13.45 -8.80
CA ALA A 958 -38.81 12.07 -8.93
C ALA A 958 -39.78 11.85 -10.11
N GLY A 959 -40.57 12.87 -10.46
CA GLY A 959 -41.45 12.85 -11.63
C GLY A 959 -40.72 12.79 -12.98
N ASN A 960 -39.39 12.97 -13.00
CA ASN A 960 -38.57 12.95 -14.21
C ASN A 960 -38.15 11.53 -14.65
N GLY A 961 -38.53 10.50 -13.89
CA GLY A 961 -38.38 9.09 -14.29
C GLY A 961 -37.85 8.17 -13.19
N ALA A 962 -37.85 6.86 -13.49
CA ALA A 962 -37.53 5.80 -12.53
C ALA A 962 -36.11 5.85 -11.92
N SER A 963 -35.17 6.61 -12.49
CA SER A 963 -33.83 6.82 -11.92
C SER A 963 -33.74 7.98 -10.94
N TYR A 964 -34.77 8.83 -10.88
CA TYR A 964 -34.90 9.99 -9.99
C TYR A 964 -35.84 9.70 -8.82
N ASP A 965 -36.68 8.67 -8.94
CA ASP A 965 -37.65 8.27 -7.94
C ASP A 965 -37.00 7.41 -6.83
N PRO A 966 -36.88 7.89 -5.57
CA PRO A 966 -36.27 7.14 -4.47
C PRO A 966 -37.02 5.86 -4.08
N CYS A 967 -38.24 5.67 -4.61
CA CYS A 967 -39.05 4.46 -4.43
C CYS A 967 -38.83 3.41 -5.52
N SER A 968 -38.11 3.75 -6.58
CA SER A 968 -37.82 2.85 -7.69
C SER A 968 -36.64 1.93 -7.39
N THR A 969 -36.70 0.70 -7.89
CA THR A 969 -35.57 -0.24 -7.88
C THR A 969 -34.42 0.20 -8.80
N SER A 970 -34.67 1.17 -9.69
CA SER A 970 -33.68 1.76 -10.61
C SER A 970 -33.14 3.12 -10.14
N TYR A 971 -33.44 3.50 -8.89
CA TYR A 971 -33.00 4.77 -8.31
C TYR A 971 -31.47 4.83 -8.21
N CYS A 972 -30.86 5.83 -8.87
CA CYS A 972 -29.48 6.20 -8.59
C CYS A 972 -29.49 7.24 -7.47
N HIS A 973 -28.71 7.00 -6.42
CA HIS A 973 -28.70 7.82 -5.22
C HIS A 973 -28.33 9.27 -5.48
N ARG A 974 -28.94 10.15 -4.68
CA ARG A 974 -28.71 11.59 -4.71
C ARG A 974 -28.74 12.12 -3.29
N TYR A 975 -27.87 13.08 -3.00
CA TYR A 975 -27.90 13.80 -1.74
C TYR A 975 -28.96 14.92 -1.78
N LEU A 976 -30.07 14.71 -1.07
CA LEU A 976 -31.11 15.73 -0.90
C LEU A 976 -30.73 16.76 0.16
N LEU A 977 -29.90 16.37 1.14
CA LEU A 977 -29.48 17.17 2.29
C LEU A 977 -28.12 17.83 2.14
#